data_AF-A0A952I5P8-F1
#
_entry.id   AF-A0A952I5P8-F1
#
_cell.length_a   1.000
_cell.length_b   1.000
_cell.length_c   1.000
_cell.angle_alpha   90.00
_cell.angle_beta   90.00
_cell.angle_gamma   90.00
#
_symmetry.space_group_name_H-M   'P 1'
#
loop_
_entity.id
_entity.type
_entity.pdbx_description
1 polymer ?
#
loop_
_entity_poly.entity_id
_entity_poly.type
_entity_poly.pdbx_seq_one_letter_code
_entity_poly.pdbx_strand_id
1 'polypeptide(L)'
;MNDKPLHIALIADEYIDYPKVLVDNIVAECMRFGYGVLCVTGRELNPRPEFDQDYAHCNNVYQLLKGSNIAGLICLSGTIGNNINLDGLSSFLAQYPIPKVSFGMQLTGVPSVVVDDEAGMNSLMEHLVEDTDAKKFAFVRGYPNDPYSNQREAIFRRVLRENSIEFDESFLLDGNYDALDTYAEVTRLLKNHPSGVDAIVAANDFMALSVARAVRASGLEIPEDVIVSGFDDTEEATKHSPALTTVRQPIREMARLSVELLHEQIVGAAPMPVLTAKEPCTMRVHSELVVRGSTDAGQVQNTSESVLTPIEIRTEIETTLSGLELPSAVDLNNLVIALFDTLQTGSDRFGSELAQLIDTALDFDHLHWWNNLCFQLERLIKRLSVATSTQHQLQLAGEKDNDVAVAEVPLATLDHLLQISSAIAHTKEQLWQLAMEREYEVHRLETAQAAMQLQISSCSKLIDIINTLERWLDNINPHRCFLVSYQSPDSEPGDYAKLLYARVGSDRLVEKFDVFESSQILPDELCDHLNTGLLVLNPVFAGDHHYGYLLLDPRGLPAVDLFRTAISIGNAMRNQYLIGELEGHTKKLEMANRELVQLATIDVLTGLPNRYAFQTELRECCKRANRLRLQTSIFFLDLDGFKDVNDSLGHSAGDQLLQHVSERLKSTVADCVEGFSLIARLGGDEFTIVLEQATHNDTQHTLATALISSLSQPMLINAETVSISASIGFARQQGPEVFSDVLLKQADVAMYHAKSLGKNQYIEYSASMDEVVSERAA
;
A
#
# COMPACT_ATOMS: atom_id res chain seq x y z
N MET A 1 38.71 5.27 7.42
CA MET A 1 37.76 4.64 6.48
C MET A 1 36.41 4.95 7.09
N ASN A 2 35.85 6.11 6.79
CA ASN A 2 34.67 6.65 7.48
C ASN A 2 33.48 6.66 6.52
N ASP A 3 32.37 6.09 7.00
CA ASP A 3 30.96 6.36 6.69
C ASP A 3 30.70 7.22 5.46
N LYS A 4 30.67 6.60 4.28
CA LYS A 4 29.88 7.14 3.17
C LYS A 4 28.64 6.26 2.99
N PRO A 5 27.43 6.84 2.92
CA PRO A 5 26.25 6.09 2.54
C PRO A 5 26.48 5.40 1.19
N LEU A 6 26.09 4.13 1.08
CA LEU A 6 26.31 3.29 -0.10
C LEU A 6 25.05 3.12 -0.96
N HIS A 7 23.90 3.68 -0.56
CA HIS A 7 22.66 3.59 -1.35
C HIS A 7 22.11 4.95 -1.76
N ILE A 8 21.38 4.92 -2.87
CA ILE A 8 20.62 6.02 -3.47
C ILE A 8 19.15 5.79 -3.20
N ALA A 9 18.43 6.85 -2.83
CA ALA A 9 16.98 6.83 -2.81
C ALA A 9 16.43 7.17 -4.19
N LEU A 10 15.39 6.46 -4.59
CA LEU A 10 14.62 6.76 -5.79
C LEU A 10 13.17 7.01 -5.37
N ILE A 11 12.62 8.17 -5.72
CA ILE A 11 11.20 8.50 -5.49
C ILE A 11 10.42 8.21 -6.78
N ALA A 12 9.41 7.36 -6.67
CA ALA A 12 8.50 6.99 -7.74
C ALA A 12 7.05 7.00 -7.24
N ASP A 13 6.10 7.30 -8.11
CA ASP A 13 4.68 7.16 -7.84
C ASP A 13 4.25 5.68 -7.75
N GLU A 14 4.89 4.78 -8.49
CA GLU A 14 4.68 3.34 -8.37
C GLU A 14 5.83 2.52 -8.96
N TYR A 15 5.78 1.19 -8.79
CA TYR A 15 6.73 0.25 -9.38
C TYR A 15 5.96 -0.84 -10.14
N ILE A 16 5.29 -0.43 -11.20
CA ILE A 16 4.59 -1.29 -12.16
C ILE A 16 4.71 -0.64 -13.55
N ASP A 17 4.46 -1.40 -14.62
CA ASP A 17 4.38 -0.90 -16.00
C ASP A 17 5.50 0.08 -16.39
N TYR A 18 5.15 1.30 -16.83
CA TYR A 18 6.10 2.30 -17.30
C TYR A 18 7.07 2.80 -16.22
N PRO A 19 6.62 3.21 -15.01
CA PRO A 19 7.52 3.54 -13.91
C PRO A 19 8.56 2.46 -13.59
N LYS A 20 8.17 1.18 -13.64
CA LYS A 20 9.10 0.05 -13.44
C LYS A 20 10.25 0.07 -14.46
N VAL A 21 9.97 0.31 -15.73
CA VAL A 21 11.00 0.41 -16.78
C VAL A 21 12.00 1.53 -16.47
N LEU A 22 11.52 2.68 -16.00
CA LEU A 22 12.39 3.79 -15.61
C LEU A 22 13.28 3.42 -14.42
N VAL A 23 12.69 2.84 -13.37
CA VAL A 23 13.42 2.43 -12.16
C VAL A 23 14.50 1.40 -12.50
N ASP A 24 14.17 0.37 -13.28
CA ASP A 24 15.11 -0.70 -13.61
C ASP A 24 16.33 -0.19 -14.37
N ASN A 25 16.14 0.73 -15.33
CA ASN A 25 17.24 1.36 -16.07
C ASN A 25 18.12 2.21 -15.14
N ILE A 26 17.53 2.98 -14.23
CA ILE A 26 18.29 3.78 -13.25
C ILE A 26 19.06 2.86 -12.28
N VAL A 27 18.44 1.77 -11.85
CA VAL A 27 19.04 0.79 -10.95
C VAL A 27 20.25 0.13 -11.59
N ALA A 28 20.16 -0.29 -12.86
CA ALA A 28 21.28 -0.87 -13.60
C ALA A 28 22.49 0.08 -13.61
N GLU A 29 22.25 1.37 -13.85
CA GLU A 29 23.29 2.41 -13.85
C GLU A 29 23.85 2.69 -12.44
N CYS A 30 23.00 2.76 -11.41
CA CYS A 30 23.44 2.90 -10.01
C CYS A 30 24.37 1.75 -9.59
N MET A 31 24.06 0.52 -9.98
CA MET A 31 24.89 -0.64 -9.65
C MET A 31 26.28 -0.59 -10.30
N ARG A 32 26.41 0.01 -11.51
CA ARG A 32 27.72 0.22 -12.16
C ARG A 32 28.65 1.12 -11.35
N PHE A 33 28.10 2.06 -10.59
CA PHE A 33 28.83 2.92 -9.66
C PHE A 33 28.97 2.34 -8.25
N GLY A 34 28.46 1.12 -8.01
CA GLY A 34 28.55 0.43 -6.73
C GLY A 34 27.51 0.88 -5.69
N TYR A 35 26.41 1.51 -6.12
CA TYR A 35 25.33 1.91 -5.23
C TYR A 35 24.22 0.85 -5.13
N GLY A 36 23.71 0.63 -3.91
CA GLY A 36 22.38 0.06 -3.71
C GLY A 36 21.28 1.07 -4.01
N VAL A 37 20.06 0.62 -4.25
CA VAL A 37 18.91 1.49 -4.53
C VAL A 37 17.73 1.14 -3.62
N LEU A 38 17.23 2.15 -2.92
CA LEU A 38 15.97 2.14 -2.20
C LEU A 38 14.93 2.92 -3.01
N CYS A 39 14.05 2.22 -3.72
CA CYS A 39 12.94 2.83 -4.44
C CYS A 39 11.76 2.98 -3.47
N VAL A 40 11.37 4.20 -3.13
CA VAL A 40 10.19 4.49 -2.31
C VAL A 40 9.04 4.85 -3.24
N THR A 41 7.95 4.08 -3.14
CA THR A 41 6.75 4.27 -3.95
C THR A 41 5.61 4.90 -3.16
N GLY A 42 4.86 5.79 -3.79
CA GLY A 42 3.67 6.43 -3.22
C GLY A 42 2.55 6.54 -4.26
N ARG A 43 2.22 7.78 -4.63
CA ARG A 43 1.36 8.19 -5.74
C ARG A 43 1.84 9.53 -6.30
N GLU A 44 1.22 10.00 -7.37
CA GLU A 44 1.39 11.37 -7.84
C GLU A 44 1.20 12.38 -6.70
N LEU A 45 1.96 13.48 -6.69
CA LEU A 45 1.88 14.48 -5.61
C LEU A 45 0.57 15.27 -5.60
N ASN A 46 -0.11 15.35 -6.74
CA ASN A 46 -1.43 15.97 -6.87
C ASN A 46 -2.37 15.07 -7.68
N PRO A 47 -2.84 13.96 -7.11
CA PRO A 47 -3.59 12.96 -7.86
C PRO A 47 -4.89 13.52 -8.43
N ARG A 48 -5.34 12.99 -9.58
CA ARG A 48 -6.62 13.37 -10.18
C ARG A 48 -7.78 13.03 -9.23
N PRO A 49 -8.78 13.93 -9.08
CA PRO A 49 -9.91 13.73 -8.16
C PRO A 49 -10.71 12.44 -8.38
N GLU A 50 -10.72 11.95 -9.62
CA GLU A 50 -11.56 10.83 -10.04
C GLU A 50 -10.97 9.45 -9.72
N PHE A 51 -9.67 9.36 -9.40
CA PHE A 51 -8.96 8.07 -9.34
C PHE A 51 -8.18 7.81 -8.04
N ASP A 52 -7.53 8.82 -7.44
CA ASP A 52 -6.47 8.55 -6.44
C ASP A 52 -6.49 9.44 -5.18
N GLN A 53 -7.52 10.27 -4.97
CA GLN A 53 -7.57 11.15 -3.78
C GLN A 53 -7.52 10.38 -2.45
N ASP A 54 -8.17 9.22 -2.37
CA ASP A 54 -8.16 8.37 -1.19
C ASP A 54 -6.75 7.83 -0.85
N TYR A 55 -5.82 7.88 -1.81
CA TYR A 55 -4.44 7.41 -1.66
C TYR A 55 -3.43 8.53 -1.47
N ALA A 56 -3.83 9.81 -1.51
CA ALA A 56 -2.91 10.94 -1.34
C ALA A 56 -2.10 10.85 -0.02
N HIS A 57 -2.70 10.29 1.03
CA HIS A 57 -2.05 10.08 2.33
C HIS A 57 -0.83 9.15 2.26
N CYS A 58 -0.74 8.25 1.27
CA CYS A 58 0.40 7.34 1.14
C CYS A 58 1.71 8.08 0.87
N ASN A 59 1.67 9.27 0.25
CA ASN A 59 2.84 10.09 -0.07
C ASN A 59 3.60 10.59 1.17
N ASN A 60 2.98 10.55 2.35
CA ASN A 60 3.69 10.82 3.60
C ASN A 60 4.81 9.82 3.87
N VAL A 61 4.84 8.66 3.21
CA VAL A 61 5.96 7.72 3.25
C VAL A 61 7.30 8.35 2.85
N TYR A 62 7.30 9.35 1.95
CA TYR A 62 8.53 10.01 1.53
C TYR A 62 9.21 10.79 2.67
N GLN A 63 8.49 11.12 3.74
CA GLN A 63 9.06 11.78 4.92
C GLN A 63 10.15 10.93 5.59
N LEU A 64 10.09 9.59 5.45
CA LEU A 64 11.13 8.68 5.95
C LEU A 64 12.52 9.08 5.47
N LEU A 65 12.63 9.51 4.20
CA LEU A 65 13.90 9.85 3.56
C LEU A 65 14.58 11.09 4.16
N LYS A 66 13.88 11.94 4.93
CA LYS A 66 14.46 13.15 5.53
C LYS A 66 15.49 12.86 6.63
N GLY A 67 15.34 11.72 7.32
CA GLY A 67 16.24 11.28 8.39
C GLY A 67 17.15 10.11 8.00
N SER A 68 16.94 9.53 6.82
CA SER A 68 17.67 8.34 6.38
C SER A 68 19.09 8.65 5.92
N ASN A 69 20.00 7.71 6.18
CA ASN A 69 21.39 7.80 5.75
C ASN A 69 21.56 7.45 4.26
N ILE A 70 21.23 8.39 3.38
CA ILE A 70 21.20 8.23 1.92
C ILE A 70 22.29 9.08 1.25
N ALA A 71 22.94 8.55 0.21
CA ALA A 71 24.01 9.27 -0.49
C ALA A 71 23.49 10.33 -1.47
N GLY A 72 22.38 10.05 -2.13
CA GLY A 72 21.74 10.94 -3.08
C GLY A 72 20.34 10.48 -3.46
N LEU A 73 19.63 11.31 -4.19
CA LEU A 73 18.22 11.13 -4.53
C LEU A 73 17.99 11.30 -6.04
N ILE A 74 17.31 10.34 -6.67
CA ILE A 74 16.72 10.53 -8.01
C ILE A 74 15.20 10.60 -7.85
N CYS A 75 14.58 11.65 -8.37
CA CYS A 75 13.14 11.79 -8.39
C CYS A 75 12.62 11.53 -9.81
N LEU A 76 11.71 10.56 -9.98
CA LEU A 76 10.95 10.37 -11.21
C LEU A 76 9.90 11.49 -11.38
N SER A 77 10.40 12.71 -11.55
CA SER A 77 9.62 13.92 -11.68
C SER A 77 8.59 13.84 -12.81
N GLY A 78 8.90 13.14 -13.90
CA GLY A 78 8.01 12.98 -15.05
C GLY A 78 6.76 12.12 -14.77
N THR A 79 6.75 11.30 -13.72
CA THR A 79 5.58 10.49 -13.34
C THR A 79 4.89 11.08 -12.12
N ILE A 80 5.65 11.30 -11.03
CA ILE A 80 5.10 11.83 -9.78
C ILE A 80 4.58 13.29 -9.89
N GLY A 81 5.04 14.00 -10.92
CA GLY A 81 4.83 15.44 -11.15
C GLY A 81 3.69 15.81 -12.10
N ASN A 82 2.96 14.85 -12.70
CA ASN A 82 2.03 15.09 -13.82
C ASN A 82 1.00 16.20 -13.59
N ASN A 83 0.49 16.33 -12.37
CA ASN A 83 -0.62 17.22 -12.04
C ASN A 83 -0.23 18.33 -11.05
N ILE A 84 1.05 18.47 -10.71
CA ILE A 84 1.55 19.54 -9.83
C ILE A 84 2.32 20.58 -10.65
N ASN A 85 2.28 21.84 -10.24
CA ASN A 85 3.09 22.86 -10.89
C ASN A 85 4.58 22.69 -10.55
N LEU A 86 5.46 23.25 -11.40
CA LEU A 86 6.91 23.15 -11.23
C LEU A 86 7.40 23.69 -9.87
N ASP A 87 6.76 24.74 -9.36
CA ASP A 87 7.09 25.34 -8.06
C ASP A 87 6.77 24.39 -6.89
N GLY A 88 5.65 23.67 -6.97
CA GLY A 88 5.23 22.69 -5.97
C GLY A 88 6.18 21.49 -5.95
N LEU A 89 6.55 20.94 -7.11
CA LEU A 89 7.52 19.84 -7.18
C LEU A 89 8.93 20.29 -6.75
N SER A 90 9.35 21.50 -7.12
CA SER A 90 10.61 22.08 -6.64
C SER A 90 10.60 22.26 -5.12
N SER A 91 9.48 22.69 -4.53
CA SER A 91 9.30 22.83 -3.08
C SER A 91 9.33 21.48 -2.37
N PHE A 92 8.69 20.45 -2.95
CA PHE A 92 8.76 19.09 -2.45
C PHE A 92 10.21 18.59 -2.43
N LEU A 93 10.99 18.76 -3.51
CA LEU A 93 12.38 18.30 -3.53
C LEU A 93 13.33 19.16 -2.68
N ALA A 94 13.00 20.43 -2.42
CA ALA A 94 13.80 21.32 -1.59
C ALA A 94 13.96 20.79 -0.15
N GLN A 95 13.04 19.95 0.32
CA GLN A 95 13.06 19.39 1.68
C GLN A 95 14.17 18.35 1.92
N TYR A 96 14.86 17.88 0.87
CA TYR A 96 15.94 16.90 0.96
C TYR A 96 17.31 17.58 0.72
N PRO A 97 18.07 17.94 1.75
CA PRO A 97 19.34 18.68 1.61
C PRO A 97 20.53 17.76 1.24
N ILE A 98 20.31 16.85 0.28
CA ILE A 98 21.29 15.88 -0.23
C ILE A 98 21.47 16.06 -1.76
N PRO A 99 22.55 15.52 -2.36
CA PRO A 99 22.70 15.44 -3.80
C PRO A 99 21.44 14.88 -4.46
N LYS A 100 20.96 15.53 -5.51
CA LYS A 100 19.70 15.13 -6.15
C LYS A 100 19.64 15.45 -7.63
N VAL A 101 18.88 14.64 -8.36
CA VAL A 101 18.62 14.78 -9.79
C VAL A 101 17.14 14.58 -10.07
N SER A 102 16.61 15.40 -10.97
CA SER A 102 15.26 15.30 -11.50
C SER A 102 15.26 14.50 -12.80
N PHE A 103 14.46 13.44 -12.86
CA PHE A 103 14.31 12.58 -14.04
C PHE A 103 12.94 12.85 -14.69
N GLY A 104 12.94 13.45 -15.88
CA GLY A 104 11.74 13.70 -16.70
C GLY A 104 11.28 15.17 -16.77
N MET A 105 11.40 15.95 -15.69
CA MET A 105 11.02 17.38 -15.68
C MET A 105 12.19 18.31 -15.36
N GLN A 106 12.14 19.50 -15.97
CA GLN A 106 13.07 20.59 -15.71
C GLN A 106 12.66 21.34 -14.44
N LEU A 107 13.52 21.31 -13.40
CA LEU A 107 13.25 21.95 -12.12
C LEU A 107 14.27 23.04 -11.80
N THR A 108 13.82 24.10 -11.14
CA THR A 108 14.69 25.23 -10.82
C THR A 108 15.64 24.85 -9.69
N GLY A 109 16.95 25.01 -9.89
CA GLY A 109 17.97 24.73 -8.87
C GLY A 109 18.25 23.25 -8.61
N VAL A 110 17.70 22.35 -9.43
CA VAL A 110 17.97 20.90 -9.39
C VAL A 110 18.46 20.48 -10.77
N PRO A 111 19.61 19.78 -10.89
CA PRO A 111 20.01 19.19 -12.17
C PRO A 111 18.92 18.27 -12.71
N SER A 112 18.56 18.44 -13.98
CA SER A 112 17.44 17.77 -14.62
C SER A 112 17.89 17.05 -15.88
N VAL A 113 17.44 15.82 -16.07
CA VAL A 113 17.53 15.10 -17.35
C VAL A 113 16.12 14.98 -17.90
N VAL A 114 15.88 15.49 -19.09
CA VAL A 114 14.55 15.54 -19.72
C VAL A 114 14.61 14.96 -21.12
N VAL A 115 13.49 14.35 -21.54
CA VAL A 115 13.31 13.90 -22.92
C VAL A 115 12.85 15.08 -23.79
N ASP A 116 13.38 15.14 -25.00
CA ASP A 116 12.89 16.00 -26.06
C ASP A 116 11.99 15.18 -27.00
N ASP A 117 10.73 15.01 -26.60
CA ASP A 117 9.71 14.28 -27.35
C ASP A 117 9.36 14.94 -28.69
N GLU A 118 9.63 16.23 -28.83
CA GLU A 118 9.33 16.97 -30.06
C GLU A 118 10.20 16.48 -31.23
N ALA A 119 11.47 16.15 -30.97
CA ALA A 119 12.37 15.64 -32.01
C ALA A 119 11.83 14.37 -32.68
N GLY A 120 11.53 13.33 -31.90
CA GLY A 120 11.02 12.06 -32.45
C GLY A 120 9.62 12.18 -33.06
N MET A 121 8.73 12.99 -32.49
CA MET A 121 7.40 13.22 -33.08
C MET A 121 7.50 13.96 -34.43
N ASN A 122 8.42 14.92 -34.57
CA ASN A 122 8.70 15.54 -35.86
C ASN A 122 9.19 14.51 -36.87
N SER A 123 10.21 13.73 -36.51
CA SER A 123 10.74 12.69 -37.40
C SER A 123 9.67 11.67 -37.82
N LEU A 124 8.77 11.27 -36.90
CA LEU A 124 7.62 10.42 -37.24
C LEU A 124 6.72 11.10 -38.28
N MET A 125 6.31 12.34 -38.04
CA MET A 125 5.40 13.03 -38.94
C MET A 125 6.04 13.36 -40.31
N GLU A 126 7.32 13.70 -40.33
CA GLU A 126 8.11 13.87 -41.55
C GLU A 126 8.14 12.56 -42.34
N HIS A 127 8.45 11.43 -41.69
CA HIS A 127 8.40 10.10 -42.32
C HIS A 127 7.01 9.80 -42.91
N LEU A 128 5.93 10.02 -42.16
CA LEU A 128 4.58 9.73 -42.64
C LEU A 128 4.17 10.61 -43.83
N VAL A 129 4.63 11.86 -43.90
CA VAL A 129 4.21 12.80 -44.95
C VAL A 129 5.13 12.74 -46.19
N GLU A 130 6.42 12.52 -45.99
CA GLU A 130 7.45 12.57 -47.04
C GLU A 130 7.75 11.18 -47.64
N ASP A 131 7.79 10.13 -46.81
CA ASP A 131 8.18 8.79 -47.25
C ASP A 131 6.99 7.90 -47.63
N THR A 132 5.75 8.36 -47.39
CA THR A 132 4.53 7.60 -47.71
C THR A 132 3.59 8.38 -48.62
N ASP A 133 2.65 7.66 -49.25
CA ASP A 133 1.63 8.25 -50.13
C ASP A 133 0.43 8.83 -49.35
N ALA A 134 0.46 8.84 -48.02
CA ALA A 134 -0.66 9.28 -47.19
C ALA A 134 -1.02 10.77 -47.40
N LYS A 135 -2.31 11.06 -47.51
CA LYS A 135 -2.87 12.42 -47.65
C LYS A 135 -4.02 12.72 -46.69
N LYS A 136 -4.71 11.69 -46.19
CA LYS A 136 -5.78 11.80 -45.21
C LYS A 136 -5.35 11.19 -43.88
N PHE A 137 -5.21 12.04 -42.88
CA PHE A 137 -4.71 11.67 -41.57
C PHE A 137 -5.80 11.75 -40.51
N ALA A 138 -5.85 10.75 -39.63
CA ALA A 138 -6.56 10.81 -38.37
C ALA A 138 -5.58 10.81 -37.20
N PHE A 139 -5.98 11.45 -36.10
CA PHE A 139 -5.20 11.48 -34.87
C PHE A 139 -6.03 10.97 -33.70
N VAL A 140 -5.47 10.03 -32.93
CA VAL A 140 -6.09 9.51 -31.71
C VAL A 140 -5.40 10.12 -30.51
N ARG A 141 -6.10 11.02 -29.81
CA ARG A 141 -5.57 11.72 -28.63
C ARG A 141 -5.84 10.93 -27.34
N GLY A 142 -5.00 11.19 -26.34
CA GLY A 142 -5.19 10.76 -24.96
C GLY A 142 -6.32 11.53 -24.26
N TYR A 143 -6.25 11.65 -22.94
CA TYR A 143 -7.26 12.37 -22.16
C TYR A 143 -7.37 13.85 -22.55
N PRO A 144 -8.57 14.45 -22.43
CA PRO A 144 -8.73 15.90 -22.53
C PRO A 144 -7.79 16.65 -21.58
N ASN A 145 -7.11 17.68 -22.09
CA ASN A 145 -6.13 18.51 -21.37
C ASN A 145 -4.82 17.81 -20.97
N ASP A 146 -4.54 16.61 -21.47
CA ASP A 146 -3.25 15.96 -21.25
C ASP A 146 -2.11 16.72 -21.97
N PRO A 147 -1.10 17.24 -21.25
CA PRO A 147 -0.07 18.09 -21.86
C PRO A 147 0.77 17.34 -22.91
N TYR A 148 1.05 16.05 -22.70
CA TYR A 148 1.83 15.24 -23.62
C TYR A 148 1.07 14.94 -24.91
N SER A 149 -0.19 14.47 -24.81
CA SER A 149 -1.05 14.27 -25.98
C SER A 149 -1.31 15.57 -26.75
N ASN A 150 -1.49 16.70 -26.05
CA ASN A 150 -1.70 17.99 -26.69
C ASN A 150 -0.46 18.46 -27.45
N GLN A 151 0.74 18.22 -26.90
CA GLN A 151 2.00 18.52 -27.59
C GLN A 151 2.15 17.67 -28.86
N ARG A 152 1.88 16.36 -28.77
CA ARG A 152 1.91 15.44 -29.91
C ARG A 152 0.91 15.83 -30.99
N GLU A 153 -0.32 16.19 -30.62
CA GLU A 153 -1.35 16.72 -31.53
C GLU A 153 -0.90 18.04 -32.18
N ALA A 154 -0.29 18.95 -31.43
CA ALA A 154 0.18 20.23 -31.95
C ALA A 154 1.27 20.05 -33.03
N ILE A 155 2.21 19.11 -32.81
CA ILE A 155 3.24 18.76 -33.79
C ILE A 155 2.61 18.13 -35.03
N PHE A 156 1.73 17.15 -34.85
CA PHE A 156 0.96 16.53 -35.93
C PHE A 156 0.27 17.58 -36.82
N ARG A 157 -0.47 18.52 -36.22
CA ARG A 157 -1.16 19.60 -36.95
C ARG A 157 -0.20 20.57 -37.63
N ARG A 158 0.93 20.89 -36.98
CA ARG A 158 1.94 21.79 -37.53
C ARG A 158 2.56 21.18 -38.79
N VAL A 159 3.03 19.94 -38.74
CA VAL A 159 3.70 19.27 -39.86
C VAL A 159 2.76 19.06 -41.05
N LEU A 160 1.49 18.71 -40.82
CA LEU A 160 0.49 18.64 -41.89
C LEU A 160 0.30 19.99 -42.59
N ARG A 161 0.20 21.09 -41.81
CA ARG A 161 0.06 22.45 -42.35
C ARG A 161 1.29 22.88 -43.15
N GLU A 162 2.49 22.60 -42.64
CA GLU A 162 3.76 22.90 -43.31
C GLU A 162 3.88 22.19 -44.67
N ASN A 163 3.29 20.99 -44.78
CA ASN A 163 3.22 20.20 -46.00
C ASN A 163 1.94 20.42 -46.84
N SER A 164 1.17 21.47 -46.54
CA SER A 164 -0.07 21.82 -47.27
C SER A 164 -1.13 20.71 -47.30
N ILE A 165 -1.20 19.89 -46.25
CA ILE A 165 -2.24 18.88 -46.03
C ILE A 165 -3.29 19.48 -45.09
N GLU A 166 -4.54 19.56 -45.56
CA GLU A 166 -5.67 20.03 -44.75
C GLU A 166 -6.14 18.91 -43.82
N PHE A 167 -6.28 19.22 -42.52
CA PHE A 167 -6.77 18.27 -41.53
C PHE A 167 -8.29 18.45 -41.33
N ASP A 168 -9.03 17.36 -41.51
CA ASP A 168 -10.46 17.30 -41.22
C ASP A 168 -10.67 17.09 -39.72
N GLU A 169 -11.29 18.06 -39.03
CA GLU A 169 -11.54 17.97 -37.59
C GLU A 169 -12.44 16.78 -37.20
N SER A 170 -13.19 16.18 -38.14
CA SER A 170 -13.93 14.95 -37.87
C SER A 170 -13.03 13.71 -37.70
N PHE A 171 -11.74 13.82 -38.02
CA PHE A 171 -10.74 12.74 -37.91
C PHE A 171 -9.88 12.85 -36.64
N LEU A 172 -10.25 13.76 -35.73
CA LEU A 172 -9.69 13.81 -34.38
C LEU A 172 -10.52 12.91 -33.45
N LEU A 173 -9.90 11.88 -32.88
CA LEU A 173 -10.58 10.85 -32.08
C LEU A 173 -10.11 10.89 -30.62
N ASP A 174 -11.05 10.75 -29.70
CA ASP A 174 -10.80 10.62 -28.26
C ASP A 174 -10.50 9.16 -27.90
N GLY A 175 -9.22 8.79 -27.85
CA GLY A 175 -8.79 7.45 -27.46
C GLY A 175 -8.60 7.27 -25.94
N ASN A 176 -8.42 8.36 -25.19
CA ASN A 176 -8.36 8.38 -23.72
C ASN A 176 -7.30 7.45 -23.10
N TYR A 177 -6.25 7.10 -23.83
CA TYR A 177 -5.31 6.05 -23.44
C TYR A 177 -5.97 4.70 -23.11
N ASP A 178 -7.20 4.47 -23.58
CA ASP A 178 -7.99 3.26 -23.32
C ASP A 178 -8.18 2.46 -24.61
N ALA A 179 -8.00 1.14 -24.51
CA ALA A 179 -8.07 0.26 -25.67
C ALA A 179 -9.49 0.14 -26.22
N LEU A 180 -10.51 0.10 -25.36
CA LEU A 180 -11.89 -0.10 -25.79
C LEU A 180 -12.48 1.17 -26.40
N ASP A 181 -12.23 2.32 -25.77
CA ASP A 181 -12.61 3.63 -26.29
C ASP A 181 -11.98 3.87 -27.66
N THR A 182 -10.66 3.67 -27.76
CA THR A 182 -9.93 3.79 -29.02
C THR A 182 -10.52 2.87 -30.10
N TYR A 183 -10.76 1.60 -29.78
CA TYR A 183 -11.33 0.65 -30.73
C TYR A 183 -12.70 1.11 -31.23
N ALA A 184 -13.55 1.59 -30.33
CA ALA A 184 -14.91 2.04 -30.65
C ALA A 184 -14.90 3.29 -31.54
N GLU A 185 -14.07 4.28 -31.23
CA GLU A 185 -13.93 5.52 -32.01
C GLU A 185 -13.37 5.26 -33.41
N VAL A 186 -12.30 4.47 -33.52
CA VAL A 186 -11.69 4.11 -34.82
C VAL A 186 -12.67 3.30 -35.67
N THR A 187 -13.38 2.33 -35.06
CA THR A 187 -14.42 1.57 -35.77
C THR A 187 -15.53 2.49 -36.31
N ARG A 188 -15.89 3.54 -35.56
CA ARG A 188 -16.89 4.52 -35.98
C ARG A 188 -16.38 5.37 -37.15
N LEU A 189 -15.14 5.85 -37.06
CA LEU A 189 -14.46 6.59 -38.13
C LEU A 189 -14.49 5.79 -39.45
N LEU A 190 -13.99 4.54 -39.40
CA LEU A 190 -13.89 3.68 -40.58
C LEU A 190 -15.26 3.34 -41.21
N LYS A 191 -16.31 3.23 -40.38
CA LYS A 191 -17.69 3.03 -40.88
C LYS A 191 -18.28 4.26 -41.54
N ASN A 192 -18.01 5.45 -41.00
CA ASN A 192 -18.58 6.70 -41.47
C ASN A 192 -17.86 7.27 -42.71
N HIS A 193 -16.60 6.90 -42.91
CA HIS A 193 -15.76 7.40 -43.99
C HIS A 193 -15.22 6.26 -44.88
N PRO A 194 -16.08 5.60 -45.69
CA PRO A 194 -15.69 4.49 -46.55
C PRO A 194 -14.74 4.89 -47.69
N SER A 195 -14.59 6.19 -47.97
CA SER A 195 -13.56 6.75 -48.87
C SER A 195 -12.16 6.86 -48.23
N GLY A 196 -11.98 6.22 -47.07
CA GLY A 196 -10.70 5.90 -46.45
C GLY A 196 -10.05 7.03 -45.64
N VAL A 197 -9.34 6.63 -44.59
CA VAL A 197 -8.23 7.35 -43.97
C VAL A 197 -6.96 6.65 -44.41
N ASP A 198 -5.92 7.38 -44.77
CA ASP A 198 -4.68 6.77 -45.27
C ASP A 198 -3.74 6.44 -44.09
N ALA A 199 -3.73 7.31 -43.08
CA ALA A 199 -2.86 7.19 -41.91
C ALA A 199 -3.61 7.49 -40.61
N ILE A 200 -3.44 6.63 -39.60
CA ILE A 200 -3.94 6.88 -38.24
C ILE A 200 -2.75 6.96 -37.30
N VAL A 201 -2.56 8.13 -36.70
CA VAL A 201 -1.48 8.43 -35.74
C VAL A 201 -2.08 8.43 -34.33
N ALA A 202 -1.65 7.50 -33.48
CA ALA A 202 -2.08 7.48 -32.09
C ALA A 202 -1.04 8.16 -31.20
N ALA A 203 -1.51 8.86 -30.15
CA ALA A 203 -0.61 9.54 -29.24
C ALA A 203 0.27 8.57 -28.41
N ASN A 204 -0.04 7.27 -28.35
CA ASN A 204 0.84 6.24 -27.80
C ASN A 204 0.62 4.86 -28.47
N ASP A 205 1.52 3.92 -28.18
CA ASP A 205 1.50 2.57 -28.74
C ASP A 205 0.30 1.74 -28.28
N PHE A 206 -0.15 1.93 -27.04
CA PHE A 206 -1.31 1.19 -26.52
C PHE A 206 -2.58 1.49 -27.33
N MET A 207 -2.82 2.77 -27.63
CA MET A 207 -3.90 3.18 -28.53
C MET A 207 -3.61 2.74 -29.97
N ALA A 208 -2.37 2.83 -30.46
CA ALA A 208 -1.99 2.39 -31.81
C ALA A 208 -2.26 0.89 -32.03
N LEU A 209 -2.03 0.03 -31.04
CA LEU A 209 -2.36 -1.39 -31.09
C LEU A 209 -3.88 -1.59 -31.20
N SER A 210 -4.66 -0.78 -30.48
CA SER A 210 -6.13 -0.82 -30.60
C SER A 210 -6.62 -0.31 -31.95
N VAL A 211 -6.00 0.75 -32.50
CA VAL A 211 -6.22 1.22 -33.87
C VAL A 211 -5.97 0.07 -34.85
N ALA A 212 -4.82 -0.61 -34.76
CA ALA A 212 -4.47 -1.70 -35.66
C ALA A 212 -5.49 -2.85 -35.60
N ARG A 213 -5.99 -3.18 -34.40
CA ARG A 213 -7.07 -4.16 -34.22
C ARG A 213 -8.37 -3.72 -34.89
N ALA A 214 -8.76 -2.45 -34.75
CA ALA A 214 -9.98 -1.91 -35.35
C ALA A 214 -9.91 -1.87 -36.89
N VAL A 215 -8.76 -1.47 -37.44
CA VAL A 215 -8.49 -1.47 -38.90
C VAL A 215 -8.66 -2.88 -39.47
N ARG A 216 -8.05 -3.88 -38.84
CA ARG A 216 -8.17 -5.29 -39.26
C ARG A 216 -9.58 -5.84 -39.13
N ALA A 217 -10.29 -5.50 -38.06
CA ALA A 217 -11.67 -5.92 -37.85
C ALA A 217 -12.63 -5.31 -38.90
N SER A 218 -12.26 -4.19 -39.50
CA SER A 218 -12.93 -3.57 -40.66
C SER A 218 -12.56 -4.21 -42.00
N GLY A 219 -11.68 -5.22 -42.01
CA GLY A 219 -11.24 -5.93 -43.21
C GLY A 219 -10.18 -5.19 -44.05
N LEU A 220 -9.49 -4.21 -43.46
CA LEU A 220 -8.42 -3.45 -44.10
C LEU A 220 -7.05 -4.01 -43.69
N GLU A 221 -6.08 -3.93 -44.60
CA GLU A 221 -4.70 -4.35 -44.40
C GLU A 221 -3.80 -3.19 -43.92
N ILE A 222 -2.80 -3.54 -43.11
CA ILE A 222 -1.77 -2.62 -42.60
C ILE A 222 -0.44 -3.16 -43.11
N PRO A 223 0.40 -2.36 -43.77
CA PRO A 223 0.25 -0.93 -44.08
C PRO A 223 -0.53 -0.60 -45.37
N GLU A 224 -1.00 -1.60 -46.12
CA GLU A 224 -1.43 -1.44 -47.52
C GLU A 224 -2.66 -0.54 -47.72
N ASP A 225 -3.67 -0.67 -46.86
CA ASP A 225 -4.87 0.17 -46.92
C ASP A 225 -4.79 1.36 -45.96
N VAL A 226 -4.25 1.13 -44.75
CA VAL A 226 -4.12 2.14 -43.70
C VAL A 226 -2.79 1.95 -42.98
N ILE A 227 -1.97 2.99 -42.94
CA ILE A 227 -0.76 3.00 -42.11
C ILE A 227 -1.10 3.40 -40.67
N VAL A 228 -0.43 2.78 -39.72
CA VAL A 228 -0.67 2.99 -38.29
C VAL A 228 0.64 3.31 -37.60
N SER A 229 0.64 4.33 -36.73
CA SER A 229 1.80 4.68 -35.92
C SER A 229 1.42 5.02 -34.48
N GLY A 230 2.39 4.86 -33.57
CA GLY A 230 2.26 5.14 -32.14
C GLY A 230 3.42 5.96 -31.59
N PHE A 231 3.59 5.88 -30.27
CA PHE A 231 4.63 6.55 -29.49
C PHE A 231 4.92 5.68 -28.25
N ASP A 232 6.16 5.73 -27.73
CA ASP A 232 6.71 5.06 -26.53
C ASP A 232 7.58 3.81 -26.79
N ASP A 233 7.53 3.22 -27.99
CA ASP A 233 8.24 1.99 -28.35
C ASP A 233 8.12 0.84 -27.35
N THR A 234 6.88 0.53 -26.98
CA THR A 234 6.57 -0.55 -26.04
C THR A 234 6.94 -1.93 -26.59
N GLU A 235 7.18 -2.90 -25.71
CA GLU A 235 7.46 -4.29 -26.13
C GLU A 235 6.30 -4.86 -26.98
N GLU A 236 5.05 -4.54 -26.63
CA GLU A 236 3.85 -4.96 -27.36
C GLU A 236 3.80 -4.42 -28.80
N ALA A 237 4.36 -3.24 -29.05
CA ALA A 237 4.49 -2.68 -30.40
C ALA A 237 5.31 -3.58 -31.34
N THR A 238 6.25 -4.38 -30.79
CA THR A 238 7.04 -5.34 -31.56
C THR A 238 6.36 -6.68 -31.79
N LYS A 239 5.39 -7.05 -30.93
CA LYS A 239 4.66 -8.32 -31.02
C LYS A 239 3.52 -8.27 -32.05
N HIS A 240 3.04 -7.08 -32.39
CA HIS A 240 2.06 -6.91 -33.45
C HIS A 240 2.67 -7.28 -34.82
N SER A 241 1.84 -7.80 -35.72
CA SER A 241 2.23 -8.07 -37.11
C SER A 241 1.31 -7.28 -38.01
N PRO A 242 1.77 -6.38 -38.90
CA PRO A 242 3.17 -5.92 -38.94
C PRO A 242 3.51 -5.13 -37.66
N ALA A 243 4.77 -5.18 -37.24
CA ALA A 243 5.21 -4.45 -36.04
C ALA A 243 4.98 -2.94 -36.21
N LEU A 244 4.66 -2.26 -35.10
CA LEU A 244 4.24 -0.85 -35.13
C LEU A 244 5.44 0.10 -35.25
N THR A 245 5.36 1.02 -36.22
CA THR A 245 6.17 2.23 -36.31
C THR A 245 5.82 3.16 -35.17
N THR A 246 6.82 3.67 -34.46
CA THR A 246 6.64 4.40 -33.20
C THR A 246 7.82 5.34 -32.93
N VAL A 247 7.74 6.09 -31.83
CA VAL A 247 8.82 6.94 -31.32
C VAL A 247 9.34 6.36 -30.02
N ARG A 248 10.64 6.07 -29.95
CA ARG A 248 11.31 5.56 -28.76
C ARG A 248 11.81 6.71 -27.90
N GLN A 249 11.52 6.64 -26.60
CA GLN A 249 12.15 7.49 -25.61
C GLN A 249 13.52 6.92 -25.19
N PRO A 250 14.58 7.75 -25.06
CA PRO A 250 15.94 7.29 -24.78
C PRO A 250 16.17 7.02 -23.28
N ILE A 251 15.32 6.19 -22.67
CA ILE A 251 15.26 5.96 -21.21
C ILE A 251 16.61 5.53 -20.63
N ARG A 252 17.33 4.64 -21.32
CA ARG A 252 18.64 4.15 -20.87
C ARG A 252 19.68 5.27 -20.80
N GLU A 253 19.72 6.11 -21.82
CA GLU A 253 20.65 7.25 -21.87
C GLU A 253 20.28 8.29 -20.81
N MET A 254 18.98 8.53 -20.60
CA MET A 254 18.52 9.40 -19.52
C MET A 254 18.92 8.86 -18.14
N ALA A 255 18.81 7.56 -17.92
CA ALA A 255 19.20 6.90 -16.68
C ALA A 255 20.71 7.04 -16.43
N ARG A 256 21.52 6.76 -17.46
CA ARG A 256 22.99 6.91 -17.42
C ARG A 256 23.39 8.33 -17.02
N LEU A 257 22.88 9.34 -17.74
CA LEU A 257 23.16 10.74 -17.46
C LEU A 257 22.70 11.17 -16.06
N SER A 258 21.55 10.68 -15.61
CA SER A 258 21.01 11.01 -14.28
C SER A 258 21.88 10.47 -13.16
N VAL A 259 22.34 9.22 -13.28
CA VAL A 259 23.22 8.59 -12.29
C VAL A 259 24.61 9.21 -12.31
N GLU A 260 25.17 9.51 -13.49
CA GLU A 260 26.45 10.22 -13.62
C GLU A 260 26.41 11.60 -12.95
N LEU A 261 25.38 12.39 -13.23
CA LEU A 261 25.16 13.69 -12.59
C LEU A 261 25.04 13.59 -11.07
N LEU A 262 24.36 12.56 -10.58
CA LEU A 262 24.21 12.34 -9.14
C LEU A 262 25.54 11.91 -8.52
N HIS A 263 26.26 10.98 -9.16
CA HIS A 263 27.55 10.49 -8.70
C HIS A 263 28.57 11.62 -8.60
N GLU A 264 28.67 12.49 -9.61
CA GLU A 264 29.55 13.66 -9.60
C GLU A 264 29.30 14.58 -8.40
N GLN A 265 28.02 14.83 -8.08
CA GLN A 265 27.62 15.60 -6.89
C GLN A 265 28.03 14.90 -5.58
N ILE A 266 27.88 13.57 -5.50
CA ILE A 266 28.23 12.77 -4.31
C ILE A 266 29.74 12.75 -4.05
N VAL A 267 30.56 12.61 -5.10
CA VAL A 267 32.02 12.54 -4.94
C VAL A 267 32.68 13.92 -4.82
N GLY A 268 31.93 15.00 -5.07
CA GLY A 268 32.44 16.37 -5.02
C GLY A 268 33.37 16.71 -6.18
N ALA A 269 33.13 16.13 -7.36
CA ALA A 269 33.86 16.49 -8.58
C ALA A 269 33.64 17.96 -8.93
N ALA A 270 34.58 18.58 -9.66
CA ALA A 270 34.41 19.96 -10.13
C ALA A 270 33.11 20.06 -10.94
N PRO A 271 32.32 21.12 -10.76
CA PRO A 271 31.10 21.31 -11.52
C PRO A 271 31.33 21.14 -13.03
N MET A 272 30.53 20.29 -13.70
CA MET A 272 30.30 20.43 -15.15
C MET A 272 30.01 21.91 -15.46
N PRO A 273 30.42 22.43 -16.63
CA PRO A 273 30.29 23.84 -16.96
C PRO A 273 28.80 24.21 -17.06
N VAL A 274 28.27 24.72 -15.94
CA VAL A 274 27.32 25.83 -15.73
C VAL A 274 26.64 25.57 -14.38
N LEU A 275 27.35 25.92 -13.30
CA LEU A 275 26.72 26.19 -12.00
C LEU A 275 26.77 27.71 -11.77
N THR A 276 25.74 28.40 -12.24
CA THR A 276 25.41 29.70 -11.66
C THR A 276 24.00 29.63 -11.11
N ALA A 277 23.75 30.30 -9.99
CA ALA A 277 22.49 30.27 -9.25
C ALA A 277 21.25 30.82 -10.00
N LYS A 278 21.32 31.00 -11.33
CA LYS A 278 20.28 31.63 -12.15
C LYS A 278 19.74 30.77 -13.30
N GLU A 279 20.35 29.63 -13.65
CA GLU A 279 19.84 28.77 -14.72
C GLU A 279 19.93 27.28 -14.32
N PRO A 280 18.87 26.47 -14.54
CA PRO A 280 18.89 25.03 -14.28
C PRO A 280 19.83 24.30 -15.26
N CYS A 281 20.63 23.36 -14.76
CA CYS A 281 21.42 22.44 -15.57
C CYS A 281 20.48 21.36 -16.13
N THR A 282 19.96 21.58 -17.33
CA THR A 282 19.06 20.66 -18.01
C THR A 282 19.80 19.94 -19.13
N MET A 283 19.94 18.62 -19.02
CA MET A 283 20.35 17.76 -20.14
C MET A 283 19.11 17.32 -20.90
N ARG A 284 19.11 17.53 -22.22
CA ARG A 284 18.04 17.10 -23.12
C ARG A 284 18.53 15.91 -23.93
N VAL A 285 17.74 14.84 -23.94
CA VAL A 285 18.01 13.64 -24.75
C VAL A 285 16.88 13.50 -25.76
N HIS A 286 17.22 13.39 -27.05
CA HIS A 286 16.23 13.36 -28.12
C HIS A 286 15.55 11.99 -28.22
N SER A 287 14.24 11.98 -28.38
CA SER A 287 13.51 10.78 -28.80
C SER A 287 13.80 10.47 -30.27
N GLU A 288 13.64 9.19 -30.65
CA GLU A 288 14.00 8.69 -31.97
C GLU A 288 12.85 7.97 -32.66
N LEU A 289 12.76 8.12 -33.98
CA LEU A 289 11.81 7.38 -34.80
C LEU A 289 12.27 5.92 -34.97
N VAL A 290 11.37 4.99 -34.70
CA VAL A 290 11.56 3.57 -34.98
C VAL A 290 10.58 3.14 -36.07
N VAL A 291 11.07 3.10 -37.32
CA VAL A 291 10.27 2.68 -38.47
C VAL A 291 10.11 1.16 -38.49
N ARG A 292 8.86 0.70 -38.57
CA ARG A 292 8.50 -0.71 -38.71
C ARG A 292 7.47 -0.95 -39.82
N GLY A 293 6.98 -2.19 -39.91
CA GLY A 293 6.14 -2.63 -41.01
C GLY A 293 4.75 -2.01 -41.06
N SER A 294 4.29 -1.31 -40.01
CA SER A 294 2.97 -0.67 -40.01
C SER A 294 2.90 0.64 -40.80
N THR A 295 4.05 1.16 -41.25
CA THR A 295 4.13 2.30 -42.18
C THR A 295 4.99 2.00 -43.41
N ASP A 296 5.86 0.99 -43.34
CA ASP A 296 6.70 0.57 -44.47
C ASP A 296 5.95 -0.42 -45.39
N ALA A 297 5.25 0.13 -46.39
CA ALA A 297 4.60 -0.66 -47.46
C ALA A 297 5.61 -1.39 -48.37
N GLY A 298 6.92 -1.22 -48.17
CA GLY A 298 7.96 -1.78 -49.03
C GLY A 298 8.12 -1.02 -50.35
N GLN A 299 7.68 0.24 -50.43
CA GLN A 299 8.10 1.12 -51.52
C GLN A 299 9.59 1.44 -51.35
N VAL A 300 10.43 0.64 -52.00
CA VAL A 300 11.86 0.90 -52.10
C VAL A 300 12.03 2.20 -52.88
N GLN A 301 12.25 3.32 -52.18
CA GLN A 301 12.84 4.49 -52.84
C GLN A 301 14.12 4.00 -53.53
N ASN A 302 14.24 4.31 -54.83
CA ASN A 302 15.41 4.06 -55.67
C ASN A 302 16.66 4.74 -55.07
N THR A 303 17.16 4.21 -53.96
CA THR A 303 18.51 4.47 -53.47
C THR A 303 19.38 3.53 -54.27
N SER A 304 20.24 4.13 -55.10
CA SER A 304 21.19 3.43 -55.97
C SER A 304 21.81 2.24 -55.25
N GLU A 305 21.83 1.09 -55.94
CA GLU A 305 22.67 -0.08 -55.62
C GLU A 305 24.06 0.41 -55.20
N SER A 306 24.28 0.53 -53.89
CA SER A 306 25.62 0.56 -53.33
C SER A 306 25.85 -0.84 -52.81
N VAL A 307 27.00 -1.39 -53.19
CA VAL A 307 27.46 -2.72 -52.79
C VAL A 307 27.34 -2.84 -51.27
N LEU A 308 26.29 -3.50 -50.79
CA LEU A 308 26.06 -3.74 -49.36
C LEU A 308 27.28 -4.48 -48.79
N THR A 309 27.99 -3.86 -47.88
CA THR A 309 29.12 -4.42 -47.14
C THR A 309 28.68 -4.89 -45.75
N PRO A 310 29.45 -5.79 -45.08
CA PRO A 310 29.20 -6.13 -43.68
C PRO A 310 29.15 -4.90 -42.76
N ILE A 311 29.92 -3.85 -43.06
CA ILE A 311 29.97 -2.62 -42.25
C ILE A 311 28.66 -1.84 -42.39
N GLU A 312 28.10 -1.73 -43.60
CA GLU A 312 26.83 -1.04 -43.84
C GLU A 312 25.66 -1.79 -43.19
N ILE A 313 25.62 -3.13 -43.33
CA ILE A 313 24.61 -3.97 -42.66
C ILE A 313 24.68 -3.79 -41.14
N ARG A 314 25.89 -3.83 -40.58
CA ARG A 314 26.10 -3.61 -39.14
C ARG A 314 25.62 -2.23 -38.70
N THR A 315 25.98 -1.20 -39.45
CA THR A 315 25.59 0.19 -39.13
C THR A 315 24.07 0.35 -39.16
N GLU A 316 23.39 -0.26 -40.12
CA GLU A 316 21.92 -0.24 -40.23
C GLU A 316 21.24 -0.93 -39.02
N ILE A 317 21.76 -2.10 -38.60
CA ILE A 317 21.26 -2.83 -37.43
C ILE A 317 21.53 -2.04 -36.14
N GLU A 318 22.76 -1.55 -35.94
CA GLU A 318 23.15 -0.79 -34.75
C GLU A 318 22.35 0.50 -34.61
N THR A 319 22.07 1.20 -35.71
CA THR A 319 21.28 2.43 -35.70
C THR A 319 19.85 2.16 -35.24
N THR A 320 19.24 1.05 -35.67
CA THR A 320 17.85 0.75 -35.28
C THR A 320 17.75 0.23 -33.84
N LEU A 321 18.73 -0.56 -33.41
CA LEU A 321 18.80 -1.10 -32.06
C LEU A 321 19.41 -0.12 -31.06
N SER A 322 19.71 1.11 -31.49
CA SER A 322 20.27 2.14 -30.63
C SER A 322 19.33 2.43 -29.47
N GLY A 323 19.85 2.52 -28.25
CA GLY A 323 19.02 2.70 -27.05
C GLY A 323 18.47 1.41 -26.41
N LEU A 324 18.51 0.26 -27.09
CA LEU A 324 18.21 -1.05 -26.49
C LEU A 324 19.48 -1.68 -25.91
N GLU A 325 19.32 -2.52 -24.89
CA GLU A 325 20.45 -3.26 -24.33
C GLU A 325 20.82 -4.45 -25.21
N LEU A 326 22.08 -4.49 -25.64
CA LEU A 326 22.64 -5.63 -26.37
C LEU A 326 22.87 -6.77 -25.36
N PRO A 327 22.30 -7.97 -25.59
CA PRO A 327 22.57 -9.11 -24.73
C PRO A 327 24.07 -9.40 -24.69
N SER A 328 24.64 -9.53 -23.48
CA SER A 328 26.10 -9.62 -23.29
C SER A 328 26.79 -10.78 -24.04
N ALA A 329 26.04 -11.84 -24.34
CA ALA A 329 26.52 -13.01 -25.07
C ALA A 329 26.48 -12.83 -26.61
N VAL A 330 25.86 -11.78 -27.12
CA VAL A 330 25.72 -11.54 -28.57
C VAL A 330 26.94 -10.83 -29.14
N ASP A 331 27.65 -11.51 -30.04
CA ASP A 331 28.65 -10.88 -30.92
C ASP A 331 28.00 -10.45 -32.25
N LEU A 332 27.55 -9.20 -32.31
CA LEU A 332 26.91 -8.64 -33.49
C LEU A 332 27.83 -8.68 -34.73
N ASN A 333 29.15 -8.57 -34.56
CA ASN A 333 30.07 -8.63 -35.70
C ASN A 333 30.06 -10.02 -36.33
N ASN A 334 30.13 -11.06 -35.51
CA ASN A 334 30.12 -12.43 -36.01
C ASN A 334 28.79 -12.76 -36.70
N LEU A 335 27.66 -12.31 -36.12
CA LEU A 335 26.33 -12.50 -36.71
C LEU A 335 26.22 -11.82 -38.09
N VAL A 336 26.69 -10.57 -38.22
CA VAL A 336 26.66 -9.84 -39.50
C VAL A 336 27.58 -10.47 -40.54
N ILE A 337 28.75 -10.95 -40.13
CA ILE A 337 29.67 -11.69 -41.01
C ILE A 337 29.02 -13.00 -41.48
N ALA A 338 28.33 -13.73 -40.60
CA ALA A 338 27.62 -14.95 -40.93
C ALA A 338 26.47 -14.69 -41.92
N LEU A 339 25.69 -13.62 -41.69
CA LEU A 339 24.62 -13.17 -42.60
C LEU A 339 25.18 -12.88 -44.00
N PHE A 340 26.27 -12.11 -44.07
CA PHE A 340 26.89 -11.74 -45.33
C PHE A 340 27.45 -12.95 -46.09
N ASP A 341 28.07 -13.90 -45.38
CA ASP A 341 28.55 -15.16 -45.96
C ASP A 341 27.40 -16.00 -46.54
N THR A 342 26.29 -16.12 -45.82
CA THR A 342 25.08 -16.79 -46.31
C THR A 342 24.49 -16.09 -47.53
N LEU A 343 24.43 -14.75 -47.55
CA LEU A 343 23.97 -13.98 -48.71
C LEU A 343 24.80 -14.29 -49.96
N GLN A 344 26.14 -14.30 -49.85
CA GLN A 344 27.04 -14.53 -50.98
C GLN A 344 27.12 -15.98 -51.45
N THR A 345 27.13 -16.93 -50.51
CA THR A 345 27.50 -18.34 -50.79
C THR A 345 26.34 -19.32 -50.70
N GLY A 346 25.24 -18.95 -50.06
CA GLY A 346 24.17 -19.87 -49.69
C GLY A 346 24.54 -20.84 -48.56
N SER A 347 25.58 -20.54 -47.78
CA SER A 347 25.96 -21.33 -46.60
C SER A 347 24.90 -21.22 -45.50
N ASP A 348 24.74 -22.25 -44.67
CA ASP A 348 23.86 -22.19 -43.48
C ASP A 348 24.49 -21.51 -42.26
N ARG A 349 25.54 -20.72 -42.48
CA ARG A 349 26.31 -20.12 -41.40
C ARG A 349 25.45 -19.16 -40.56
N PHE A 350 24.64 -18.33 -41.19
CA PHE A 350 23.73 -17.42 -40.50
C PHE A 350 22.71 -18.16 -39.62
N GLY A 351 22.04 -19.19 -40.17
CA GLY A 351 21.05 -19.97 -39.43
C GLY A 351 21.66 -20.67 -38.21
N SER A 352 22.84 -21.28 -38.40
CA SER A 352 23.59 -21.93 -37.32
C SER A 352 24.03 -20.95 -36.22
N GLU A 353 24.56 -19.78 -36.60
CA GLU A 353 24.99 -18.75 -35.65
C GLU A 353 23.79 -18.19 -34.87
N LEU A 354 22.69 -17.88 -35.56
CA LEU A 354 21.49 -17.34 -34.94
C LEU A 354 20.88 -18.34 -33.94
N ALA A 355 20.81 -19.62 -34.30
CA ALA A 355 20.33 -20.68 -33.41
C ALA A 355 21.21 -20.81 -32.15
N GLN A 356 22.54 -20.78 -32.31
CA GLN A 356 23.47 -20.84 -31.19
C GLN A 356 23.33 -19.62 -30.25
N LEU A 357 23.13 -18.43 -30.81
CA LEU A 357 22.89 -17.24 -30.01
C LEU A 357 21.58 -17.33 -29.24
N ILE A 358 20.50 -17.80 -29.86
CA ILE A 358 19.23 -17.99 -29.17
C ILE A 358 19.37 -19.00 -28.02
N ASP A 359 20.06 -20.12 -28.22
CA ASP A 359 20.29 -21.11 -27.16
C ASP A 359 21.11 -20.56 -25.96
N THR A 360 21.88 -19.49 -26.15
CA THR A 360 22.82 -18.98 -25.13
C THR A 360 22.47 -17.61 -24.55
N ALA A 361 21.68 -16.82 -25.27
CA ALA A 361 21.46 -15.40 -24.98
C ALA A 361 19.98 -14.99 -24.99
N LEU A 362 19.05 -15.94 -25.22
CA LEU A 362 17.63 -15.66 -25.15
C LEU A 362 17.16 -15.61 -23.68
N ASP A 363 16.58 -14.48 -23.29
CA ASP A 363 16.01 -14.25 -21.96
C ASP A 363 14.83 -13.27 -22.03
N PHE A 364 14.14 -13.09 -20.90
CA PHE A 364 12.97 -12.20 -20.81
C PHE A 364 13.32 -10.71 -20.91
N ASP A 365 14.52 -10.32 -20.50
CA ASP A 365 14.93 -8.92 -20.38
C ASP A 365 15.28 -8.35 -21.77
N HIS A 366 15.66 -9.19 -22.72
CA HIS A 366 16.08 -8.80 -24.06
C HIS A 366 15.08 -9.17 -25.18
N LEU A 367 13.85 -9.61 -24.85
CA LEU A 367 12.81 -9.92 -25.86
C LEU A 367 12.59 -8.76 -26.86
N HIS A 368 12.58 -7.52 -26.35
CA HIS A 368 12.41 -6.33 -27.19
C HIS A 368 13.57 -6.13 -28.17
N TRP A 369 14.81 -6.37 -27.73
CA TRP A 369 15.99 -6.30 -28.59
C TRP A 369 15.93 -7.35 -29.70
N TRP A 370 15.63 -8.61 -29.34
CA TRP A 370 15.53 -9.71 -30.28
C TRP A 370 14.44 -9.51 -31.34
N ASN A 371 13.25 -9.04 -30.94
CA ASN A 371 12.17 -8.75 -31.89
C ASN A 371 12.58 -7.65 -32.89
N ASN A 372 13.25 -6.59 -32.42
CA ASN A 372 13.73 -5.54 -33.31
C ASN A 372 14.82 -6.02 -34.26
N LEU A 373 15.73 -6.89 -33.80
CA LEU A 373 16.74 -7.51 -34.68
C LEU A 373 16.06 -8.31 -35.80
N CYS A 374 15.14 -9.21 -35.45
CA CYS A 374 14.39 -10.02 -36.41
C CYS A 374 13.68 -9.14 -37.45
N PHE A 375 13.05 -8.05 -37.01
CA PHE A 375 12.40 -7.12 -37.91
C PHE A 375 13.37 -6.44 -38.89
N GLN A 376 14.51 -5.95 -38.40
CA GLN A 376 15.51 -5.33 -39.29
C GLN A 376 16.08 -6.31 -40.31
N LEU A 377 16.28 -7.56 -39.90
CA LEU A 377 16.68 -8.63 -40.81
C LEU A 377 15.60 -8.90 -41.86
N GLU A 378 14.32 -9.00 -41.48
CA GLU A 378 13.19 -9.16 -42.42
C GLU A 378 13.14 -8.01 -43.44
N ARG A 379 13.34 -6.77 -42.99
CA ARG A 379 13.34 -5.58 -43.85
C ARG A 379 14.49 -5.61 -44.86
N LEU A 380 15.70 -5.95 -44.41
CA LEU A 380 16.86 -6.13 -45.27
C LEU A 380 16.59 -7.20 -46.34
N ILE A 381 16.03 -8.34 -45.94
CA ILE A 381 15.71 -9.46 -46.86
C ILE A 381 14.62 -9.07 -47.85
N LYS A 382 13.58 -8.36 -47.43
CA LYS A 382 12.52 -7.84 -48.33
C LYS A 382 13.13 -6.91 -49.39
N ARG A 383 14.01 -5.97 -48.99
CA ARG A 383 14.71 -5.04 -49.91
C ARG A 383 15.55 -5.80 -50.94
N LEU A 384 16.33 -6.79 -50.50
CA LEU A 384 17.15 -7.62 -51.38
C LEU A 384 16.30 -8.50 -52.32
N SER A 385 15.16 -9.01 -51.85
CA SER A 385 14.24 -9.83 -52.67
C SER A 385 13.62 -9.05 -53.82
N VAL A 386 13.21 -7.79 -53.59
CA VAL A 386 12.68 -6.90 -54.63
C VAL A 386 13.76 -6.59 -55.68
N ALA A 387 14.98 -6.29 -55.25
CA ALA A 387 16.11 -6.03 -56.15
C ALA A 387 16.43 -7.26 -57.03
N THR A 388 16.54 -8.43 -56.41
CA THR A 388 16.83 -9.70 -57.10
C THR A 388 15.73 -10.08 -58.10
N SER A 389 14.47 -9.86 -57.75
CA SER A 389 13.32 -10.13 -58.63
C SER A 389 13.29 -9.20 -59.84
N THR A 390 13.59 -7.91 -59.63
CA THR A 390 13.65 -6.89 -60.71
C THR A 390 14.77 -7.20 -61.70
N GLN A 391 15.97 -7.55 -61.22
CA GLN A 391 17.08 -7.97 -62.07
C GLN A 391 16.77 -9.26 -62.86
N HIS A 392 16.13 -10.25 -62.23
CA HIS A 392 15.71 -11.48 -62.92
C HIS A 392 14.68 -11.19 -64.03
N GLN A 393 13.73 -10.27 -63.80
CA GLN A 393 12.78 -9.83 -64.83
C GLN A 393 13.47 -9.09 -65.98
N LEU A 394 14.46 -8.24 -65.70
CA LEU A 394 15.26 -7.53 -66.71
C LEU A 394 16.12 -8.50 -67.55
N GLN A 395 16.73 -9.52 -66.93
CA GLN A 395 17.45 -10.58 -67.65
C GLN A 395 16.53 -11.40 -68.56
N LEU A 396 15.32 -11.74 -68.12
CA LEU A 396 14.32 -12.43 -68.95
C LEU A 396 13.78 -11.56 -70.09
N ALA A 397 13.68 -10.24 -69.89
CA ALA A 397 13.22 -9.29 -70.92
C ALA A 397 14.31 -8.93 -71.95
N GLY A 398 15.58 -9.16 -71.63
CA GLY A 398 16.77 -8.72 -72.37
C GLY A 398 17.29 -9.64 -73.49
N GLU A 399 16.48 -10.56 -74.04
CA GLU A 399 16.94 -11.49 -75.10
C GLU A 399 16.95 -10.91 -76.52
N LYS A 400 16.89 -9.58 -76.73
CA LYS A 400 16.75 -9.00 -78.09
C LYS A 400 17.55 -7.78 -78.52
N ASP A 401 18.51 -7.25 -77.77
CA ASP A 401 19.47 -6.31 -78.38
C ASP A 401 20.86 -6.34 -77.75
N ASN A 402 21.87 -6.43 -78.61
CA ASN A 402 23.29 -6.58 -78.31
C ASN A 402 23.95 -5.25 -77.88
N ASP A 403 23.62 -4.74 -76.69
CA ASP A 403 24.48 -3.79 -75.99
C ASP A 403 24.57 -4.18 -74.50
N VAL A 404 25.62 -4.95 -74.18
CA VAL A 404 25.87 -5.50 -72.84
C VAL A 404 26.38 -4.38 -71.94
N ALA A 405 25.47 -3.69 -71.25
CA ALA A 405 25.79 -3.16 -69.93
C ALA A 405 26.07 -4.36 -69.01
N VAL A 406 27.21 -4.35 -68.32
CA VAL A 406 27.57 -5.37 -67.34
C VAL A 406 26.49 -5.36 -66.25
N ALA A 407 25.55 -6.30 -66.30
CA ALA A 407 24.58 -6.49 -65.23
C ALA A 407 25.35 -6.89 -63.97
N GLU A 408 25.29 -6.07 -62.92
CA GLU A 408 25.85 -6.42 -61.62
C GLU A 408 25.22 -7.73 -61.15
N VAL A 409 26.04 -8.67 -60.71
CA VAL A 409 25.55 -9.96 -60.18
C VAL A 409 24.84 -9.65 -58.85
N PRO A 410 23.58 -10.10 -58.67
CA PRO A 410 22.87 -9.86 -57.42
C PRO A 410 23.64 -10.43 -56.24
N LEU A 411 23.67 -9.69 -55.12
CA LEU A 411 24.39 -10.07 -53.89
C LEU A 411 23.98 -11.45 -53.37
N ALA A 412 22.72 -11.86 -53.60
CA ALA A 412 22.16 -13.12 -53.15
C ALA A 412 21.14 -13.68 -54.17
N THR A 413 20.94 -15.00 -54.15
CA THR A 413 19.85 -15.65 -54.90
C THR A 413 18.56 -15.69 -54.07
N LEU A 414 17.41 -15.94 -54.71
CA LEU A 414 16.13 -16.08 -54.00
C LEU A 414 16.17 -17.23 -52.98
N ASP A 415 16.89 -18.32 -53.28
CA ASP A 415 17.07 -19.46 -52.36
C ASP A 415 17.87 -19.07 -51.12
N HIS A 416 18.93 -18.26 -51.26
CA HIS A 416 19.71 -17.76 -50.11
C HIS A 416 18.82 -16.89 -49.19
N LEU A 417 18.00 -16.03 -49.79
CA LEU A 417 17.07 -15.16 -49.05
C LEU A 417 15.99 -15.97 -48.34
N LEU A 418 15.46 -17.02 -48.98
CA LEU A 418 14.49 -17.93 -48.37
C LEU A 418 15.08 -18.67 -47.16
N GLN A 419 16.33 -19.11 -47.24
CA GLN A 419 17.03 -19.76 -46.14
C GLN A 419 17.19 -18.83 -44.94
N ILE A 420 17.62 -17.58 -45.17
CA ILE A 420 17.72 -16.56 -44.11
C ILE A 420 16.34 -16.28 -43.50
N SER A 421 15.31 -16.12 -44.34
CA SER A 421 13.93 -15.90 -43.87
C SER A 421 13.43 -17.07 -43.00
N SER A 422 13.77 -18.31 -43.35
CA SER A 422 13.44 -19.48 -42.54
C SER A 422 14.12 -19.47 -41.17
N ALA A 423 15.39 -19.05 -41.09
CA ALA A 423 16.12 -18.92 -39.82
C ALA A 423 15.50 -17.84 -38.91
N ILE A 424 15.10 -16.71 -39.50
CA ILE A 424 14.42 -15.62 -38.78
C ILE A 424 13.04 -16.09 -38.28
N ALA A 425 12.29 -16.80 -39.11
CA ALA A 425 10.97 -17.33 -38.73
C ALA A 425 11.07 -18.30 -37.54
N HIS A 426 12.07 -19.20 -37.54
CA HIS A 426 12.31 -20.11 -36.42
C HIS A 426 12.67 -19.35 -35.13
N THR A 427 13.50 -18.31 -35.24
CA THR A 427 13.86 -17.45 -34.11
C THR A 427 12.63 -16.75 -33.53
N LYS A 428 11.76 -16.20 -34.37
CA LYS A 428 10.49 -15.57 -33.95
C LYS A 428 9.55 -16.54 -33.24
N GLU A 429 9.53 -17.82 -33.66
CA GLU A 429 8.76 -18.86 -32.97
C GLU A 429 9.28 -19.08 -31.53
N GLN A 430 10.59 -19.14 -31.34
CA GLN A 430 11.19 -19.26 -30.00
C GLN A 430 10.95 -18.01 -29.14
N LEU A 431 11.05 -16.81 -29.72
CA LEU A 431 10.71 -15.56 -29.03
C LEU A 431 9.25 -15.54 -28.59
N TRP A 432 8.34 -16.00 -29.45
CA TRP A 432 6.92 -16.09 -29.12
C TRP A 432 6.65 -17.11 -28.00
N GLN A 433 7.29 -18.28 -28.05
CA GLN A 433 7.20 -19.28 -26.97
C GLN A 433 7.62 -18.69 -25.62
N LEU A 434 8.78 -18.01 -25.59
CA LEU A 434 9.26 -17.38 -24.36
C LEU A 434 8.33 -16.25 -23.89
N ALA A 435 7.82 -15.43 -24.79
CA ALA A 435 6.85 -14.38 -24.44
C ALA A 435 5.57 -14.96 -23.81
N MET A 436 5.06 -16.09 -24.33
CA MET A 436 3.91 -16.80 -23.75
C MET A 436 4.21 -17.38 -22.38
N GLU A 437 5.41 -17.93 -22.17
CA GLU A 437 5.83 -18.40 -20.84
C GLU A 437 5.87 -17.25 -19.83
N ARG A 438 6.37 -16.07 -20.23
CA ARG A 438 6.36 -14.86 -19.38
C ARG A 438 4.95 -14.44 -19.00
N GLU A 439 4.03 -14.41 -19.96
CA GLU A 439 2.63 -14.02 -19.73
C GLU A 439 1.92 -15.00 -18.80
N TYR A 440 2.17 -16.30 -18.97
CA TYR A 440 1.67 -17.32 -18.04
C TYR A 440 2.20 -17.12 -16.62
N GLU A 441 3.49 -16.81 -16.47
CA GLU A 441 4.11 -16.51 -15.18
C GLU A 441 3.51 -15.26 -14.53
N VAL A 442 3.32 -14.16 -15.27
CA VAL A 442 2.61 -12.97 -14.78
C VAL A 442 1.23 -13.35 -14.25
N HIS A 443 0.43 -14.06 -15.05
CA HIS A 443 -0.93 -14.45 -14.67
C HIS A 443 -0.96 -15.38 -13.44
N ARG A 444 0.02 -16.28 -13.30
CA ARG A 444 0.21 -17.14 -12.13
C ARG A 444 0.46 -16.30 -10.87
N LEU A 445 1.32 -15.29 -10.96
CA LEU A 445 1.63 -14.40 -9.83
C LEU A 445 0.44 -13.51 -9.46
N GLU A 446 -0.27 -12.96 -10.43
CA GLU A 446 -1.50 -12.19 -10.21
C GLU A 446 -2.57 -13.04 -9.49
N THR A 447 -2.73 -14.29 -9.91
CA THR A 447 -3.67 -15.23 -9.26
C THR A 447 -3.25 -15.52 -7.81
N ALA A 448 -1.96 -15.73 -7.56
CA ALA A 448 -1.43 -15.92 -6.21
C ALA A 448 -1.63 -14.68 -5.34
N GLN A 449 -1.46 -13.48 -5.91
CA GLN A 449 -1.70 -12.21 -5.23
C GLN A 449 -3.19 -12.02 -4.90
N ALA A 450 -4.09 -12.26 -5.84
CA ALA A 450 -5.54 -12.17 -5.61
C ALA A 450 -6.00 -13.13 -4.49
N ALA A 451 -5.45 -14.36 -4.46
CA ALA A 451 -5.72 -15.31 -3.39
C ALA A 451 -5.20 -14.82 -2.03
N MET A 452 -4.02 -14.21 -1.99
CA MET A 452 -3.45 -13.59 -0.79
C MET A 452 -4.33 -12.45 -0.27
N GLN A 453 -4.79 -11.55 -1.16
CA GLN A 453 -5.67 -10.41 -0.82
C GLN A 453 -6.99 -10.86 -0.20
N LEU A 454 -7.60 -11.92 -0.74
CA LEU A 454 -8.82 -12.50 -0.16
C LEU A 454 -8.58 -13.03 1.25
N GLN A 455 -7.47 -13.74 1.46
CA GLN A 455 -7.16 -14.31 2.77
C GLN A 455 -6.78 -13.25 3.81
N ILE A 456 -5.96 -12.27 3.43
CA ILE A 456 -5.45 -11.26 4.34
C ILE A 456 -6.57 -10.33 4.84
N SER A 457 -7.59 -10.08 4.01
CA SER A 457 -8.77 -9.28 4.40
C SER A 457 -9.54 -9.83 5.61
N SER A 458 -9.43 -11.14 5.86
CA SER A 458 -10.09 -11.83 6.97
C SER A 458 -9.22 -11.97 8.23
N CYS A 459 -7.96 -11.53 8.17
CA CYS A 459 -7.04 -11.66 9.29
C CYS A 459 -7.42 -10.70 10.42
N SER A 460 -7.51 -11.22 11.64
CA SER A 460 -7.81 -10.43 12.86
C SER A 460 -6.63 -10.33 13.83
N LYS A 461 -5.58 -11.13 13.61
CA LYS A 461 -4.36 -11.12 14.42
C LYS A 461 -3.15 -10.92 13.53
N LEU A 462 -2.13 -10.26 14.10
CA LEU A 462 -0.87 -9.99 13.41
C LEU A 462 -0.18 -11.25 12.89
N ILE A 463 -0.26 -12.36 13.65
CA ILE A 463 0.33 -13.64 13.23
C ILE A 463 -0.35 -14.21 11.98
N ASP A 464 -1.65 -14.00 11.80
CA ASP A 464 -2.41 -14.48 10.63
C ASP A 464 -2.03 -13.68 9.38
N ILE A 465 -1.79 -12.37 9.54
CA ILE A 465 -1.26 -11.48 8.51
C ILE A 465 0.12 -11.99 8.05
N ILE A 466 1.04 -12.22 9.00
CA ILE A 466 2.40 -12.71 8.72
C ILE A 466 2.36 -14.07 8.01
N ASN A 467 1.56 -15.03 8.49
CA ASN A 467 1.44 -16.36 7.89
C ASN A 467 0.82 -16.32 6.49
N THR A 468 -0.05 -15.35 6.21
CA THR A 468 -0.65 -15.15 4.88
C THR A 468 0.35 -14.52 3.92
N LEU A 469 1.10 -13.52 4.38
CA LEU A 469 2.23 -12.94 3.64
C LEU A 469 3.26 -14.02 3.30
N GLU A 470 3.68 -14.84 4.26
CA GLU A 470 4.67 -15.91 4.07
C GLU A 470 4.26 -16.89 2.96
N ARG A 471 3.01 -17.38 2.99
CA ARG A 471 2.50 -18.30 1.94
C ARG A 471 2.49 -17.67 0.55
N TRP A 472 2.25 -16.36 0.45
CA TRP A 472 2.35 -15.66 -0.82
C TRP A 472 3.80 -15.47 -1.25
N LEU A 473 4.69 -15.12 -0.34
CA LEU A 473 6.12 -15.01 -0.60
C LEU A 473 6.74 -16.36 -1.03
N ASP A 474 6.21 -17.49 -0.59
CA ASP A 474 6.65 -18.80 -1.05
C ASP A 474 6.26 -19.10 -2.51
N ASN A 475 5.14 -18.54 -2.99
CA ASN A 475 4.72 -18.70 -4.37
C ASN A 475 5.53 -17.82 -5.33
N ILE A 476 5.86 -16.59 -4.93
CA ILE A 476 6.62 -15.65 -5.77
C ILE A 476 8.14 -15.81 -5.55
N ASN A 477 8.57 -16.33 -4.40
CA ASN A 477 9.94 -16.61 -4.00
C ASN A 477 10.93 -15.42 -4.20
N PRO A 478 10.70 -14.26 -3.55
CA PRO A 478 11.59 -13.12 -3.67
C PRO A 478 12.91 -13.38 -2.94
N HIS A 479 13.99 -12.78 -3.43
CA HIS A 479 15.30 -12.86 -2.76
C HIS A 479 15.30 -12.21 -1.39
N ARG A 480 14.61 -11.08 -1.20
CA ARG A 480 14.54 -10.36 0.07
C ARG A 480 13.15 -9.77 0.26
N CYS A 481 12.64 -9.83 1.48
CA CYS A 481 11.38 -9.20 1.85
C CYS A 481 11.39 -8.83 3.34
N PHE A 482 10.92 -7.63 3.66
CA PHE A 482 10.81 -7.14 5.03
C PHE A 482 9.44 -6.47 5.23
N LEU A 483 8.72 -6.87 6.28
CA LEU A 483 7.52 -6.18 6.73
C LEU A 483 7.82 -5.47 8.03
N VAL A 484 7.67 -4.15 8.03
CA VAL A 484 7.92 -3.29 9.18
C VAL A 484 6.60 -2.66 9.64
N SER A 485 6.41 -2.52 10.95
CA SER A 485 5.28 -1.82 11.54
C SER A 485 5.71 -0.65 12.41
N TYR A 486 4.98 0.46 12.38
CA TYR A 486 5.15 1.56 13.33
C TYR A 486 4.58 1.19 14.70
N GLN A 487 5.16 1.76 15.76
CA GLN A 487 4.63 1.57 17.13
C GLN A 487 3.26 2.24 17.33
N SER A 488 3.02 3.35 16.65
CA SER A 488 1.78 4.13 16.75
C SER A 488 1.39 4.57 15.35
N PRO A 489 0.35 3.94 14.75
CA PRO A 489 -0.16 4.36 13.46
C PRO A 489 -0.73 5.78 13.52
N ASP A 490 -0.40 6.62 12.55
CA ASP A 490 -0.88 8.01 12.42
C ASP A 490 -0.83 8.43 10.94
N SER A 491 -1.29 9.63 10.64
CA SER A 491 -1.25 10.29 9.34
C SER A 491 0.15 10.44 8.74
N GLU A 492 1.19 10.44 9.56
CA GLU A 492 2.59 10.46 9.16
C GLU A 492 3.28 9.15 9.56
N PRO A 493 4.37 8.74 8.88
CA PRO A 493 5.25 7.68 9.35
C PRO A 493 5.65 7.89 10.82
N GLY A 494 5.48 6.86 11.65
CA GLY A 494 5.86 6.93 13.06
C GLY A 494 7.38 6.99 13.23
N ASP A 495 7.87 7.70 14.25
CA ASP A 495 9.31 7.88 14.51
C ASP A 495 10.04 6.55 14.81
N TYR A 496 9.32 5.59 15.38
CA TYR A 496 9.85 4.28 15.77
C TYR A 496 9.08 3.14 15.14
N ALA A 497 9.83 2.13 14.70
CA ALA A 497 9.32 0.98 14.00
C ALA A 497 9.82 -0.33 14.62
N LYS A 498 9.18 -1.42 14.20
CA LYS A 498 9.52 -2.78 14.56
C LYS A 498 9.43 -3.68 13.34
N LEU A 499 10.43 -4.53 13.16
CA LEU A 499 10.46 -5.52 12.09
C LEU A 499 9.55 -6.71 12.48
N LEU A 500 8.53 -6.95 11.68
CA LEU A 500 7.53 -8.01 11.90
C LEU A 500 7.89 -9.30 11.18
N TYR A 501 8.51 -9.18 10.01
CA TYR A 501 8.90 -10.30 9.17
C TYR A 501 10.13 -9.93 8.36
N ALA A 502 11.06 -10.89 8.22
CA ALA A 502 12.22 -10.76 7.35
C ALA A 502 12.54 -12.09 6.67
N ARG A 503 12.80 -12.02 5.37
CA ARG A 503 13.30 -13.10 4.52
C ARG A 503 14.52 -12.61 3.77
N VAL A 504 15.61 -13.37 3.83
CA VAL A 504 16.83 -13.14 3.04
C VAL A 504 17.26 -14.48 2.46
N GLY A 505 17.16 -14.61 1.14
CA GLY A 505 17.32 -15.88 0.44
C GLY A 505 16.24 -16.89 0.84
N SER A 506 16.66 -18.11 1.15
CA SER A 506 15.80 -19.16 1.70
C SER A 506 15.55 -19.04 3.20
N ASP A 507 16.33 -18.20 3.89
CA ASP A 507 16.32 -18.14 5.34
C ASP A 507 15.25 -17.16 5.83
N ARG A 508 14.40 -17.67 6.71
CA ARG A 508 13.46 -16.86 7.48
C ARG A 508 14.14 -16.41 8.77
N LEU A 509 14.23 -15.10 8.95
CA LEU A 509 14.72 -14.52 10.21
C LEU A 509 13.51 -14.28 11.12
N VAL A 510 13.36 -15.13 12.14
CA VAL A 510 12.30 -15.06 13.17
C VAL A 510 12.81 -14.38 14.44
N GLU A 511 13.80 -13.51 14.32
CA GLU A 511 14.35 -12.83 15.49
C GLU A 511 13.35 -11.80 16.03
N LYS A 512 13.28 -11.69 17.36
CA LYS A 512 12.63 -10.55 17.99
C LYS A 512 13.55 -9.35 17.82
N PHE A 513 13.41 -8.65 16.70
CA PHE A 513 14.07 -7.37 16.53
C PHE A 513 13.52 -6.39 17.56
N ASP A 514 14.43 -5.66 18.19
CA ASP A 514 14.10 -4.54 19.04
C ASP A 514 13.49 -3.40 18.19
N VAL A 515 12.93 -2.42 18.88
CA VAL A 515 12.39 -1.22 18.25
C VAL A 515 13.57 -0.39 17.75
N PHE A 516 13.45 0.14 16.53
CA PHE A 516 14.48 0.96 15.88
C PHE A 516 13.87 2.27 15.36
N GLU A 517 14.71 3.26 15.04
CA GLU A 517 14.26 4.52 14.44
C GLU A 517 13.81 4.28 13.00
N SER A 518 12.61 4.71 12.63
CA SER A 518 12.04 4.45 11.31
C SER A 518 12.86 5.06 10.17
N SER A 519 13.62 6.14 10.46
CA SER A 519 14.57 6.77 9.54
C SER A 519 15.68 5.82 9.08
N GLN A 520 16.01 4.79 9.86
CA GLN A 520 16.99 3.77 9.47
C GLN A 520 16.46 2.80 8.41
N ILE A 521 15.14 2.76 8.17
CA ILE A 521 14.41 1.87 7.23
C ILE A 521 14.48 0.38 7.61
N LEU A 522 15.61 -0.11 8.11
CA LEU A 522 15.79 -1.45 8.66
C LEU A 522 16.55 -1.36 9.99
N PRO A 523 16.47 -2.38 10.86
CA PRO A 523 17.34 -2.50 12.02
C PRO A 523 18.82 -2.53 11.63
N ASP A 524 19.70 -2.11 12.55
CA ASP A 524 21.16 -2.03 12.31
C ASP A 524 21.76 -3.34 11.77
N GLU A 525 21.25 -4.50 12.19
CA GLU A 525 21.71 -5.81 11.72
C GLU A 525 21.41 -6.10 10.25
N LEU A 526 20.45 -5.38 9.66
CA LEU A 526 19.95 -5.58 8.30
C LEU A 526 20.14 -4.36 7.39
N CYS A 527 20.66 -3.24 7.91
CA CYS A 527 20.90 -2.01 7.15
C CYS A 527 21.79 -2.21 5.91
N ASP A 528 22.73 -3.15 5.95
CA ASP A 528 23.60 -3.45 4.80
C ASP A 528 22.82 -3.97 3.58
N HIS A 529 21.62 -4.52 3.77
CA HIS A 529 20.77 -4.92 2.65
C HIS A 529 20.28 -3.74 1.81
N LEU A 530 20.21 -2.52 2.36
CA LEU A 530 19.88 -1.31 1.59
C LEU A 530 20.98 -0.96 0.58
N ASN A 531 22.23 -1.36 0.87
CA ASN A 531 23.42 -1.03 0.07
C ASN A 531 23.65 -1.98 -1.11
N THR A 532 22.73 -2.92 -1.37
CA THR A 532 22.88 -3.94 -2.42
C THR A 532 21.62 -4.11 -3.26
N GLY A 533 21.78 -4.09 -4.58
CA GLY A 533 20.68 -4.30 -5.52
C GLY A 533 19.56 -3.27 -5.38
N LEU A 534 18.32 -3.70 -5.63
CA LEU A 534 17.11 -2.90 -5.47
C LEU A 534 16.25 -3.43 -4.31
N LEU A 535 15.72 -2.52 -3.50
CA LEU A 535 14.59 -2.76 -2.62
C LEU A 535 13.50 -1.73 -2.92
N VAL A 536 12.27 -2.20 -3.15
CA VAL A 536 11.10 -1.35 -3.37
C VAL A 536 10.31 -1.28 -2.06
N LEU A 537 10.18 -0.07 -1.50
CA LEU A 537 9.45 0.24 -0.28
C LEU A 537 8.07 0.78 -0.63
N ASN A 538 7.03 0.04 -0.26
CA ASN A 538 5.64 0.47 -0.35
C ASN A 538 5.07 0.77 1.05
N PRO A 539 4.33 1.88 1.24
CA PRO A 539 3.67 2.17 2.50
C PRO A 539 2.59 1.14 2.81
N VAL A 540 2.56 0.66 4.05
CA VAL A 540 1.46 -0.14 4.58
C VAL A 540 0.54 0.83 5.32
N PHE A 541 -0.53 1.26 4.66
CA PHE A 541 -1.45 2.28 5.15
C PHE A 541 -2.91 1.85 4.94
N ALA A 542 -3.83 2.47 5.68
CA ALA A 542 -5.26 2.29 5.50
C ALA A 542 -6.06 3.49 6.00
N GLY A 543 -6.89 4.04 5.11
CA GLY A 543 -7.46 5.37 5.31
C GLY A 543 -6.36 6.42 5.28
N ASP A 544 -6.35 7.29 6.28
CA ASP A 544 -5.32 8.31 6.49
C ASP A 544 -4.14 7.81 7.33
N HIS A 545 -4.19 6.62 7.94
CA HIS A 545 -3.14 6.15 8.87
C HIS A 545 -2.11 5.24 8.20
N HIS A 546 -0.84 5.45 8.54
CA HIS A 546 0.31 4.62 8.21
C HIS A 546 0.56 3.60 9.32
N TYR A 547 0.60 2.32 8.98
CA TYR A 547 0.84 1.21 9.92
C TYR A 547 2.26 0.66 9.80
N GLY A 548 2.98 0.98 8.72
CA GLY A 548 4.33 0.51 8.48
C GLY A 548 4.73 0.63 7.01
N TYR A 549 5.60 -0.27 6.57
CA TYR A 549 5.98 -0.40 5.16
C TYR A 549 6.42 -1.83 4.83
N LEU A 550 6.29 -2.17 3.55
CA LEU A 550 6.72 -3.43 2.95
C LEU A 550 7.89 -3.15 2.01
N LEU A 551 9.04 -3.78 2.28
CA LEU A 551 10.20 -3.79 1.41
C LEU A 551 10.26 -5.13 0.67
N LEU A 552 10.40 -5.09 -0.65
CA LEU A 552 10.57 -6.30 -1.44
C LEU A 552 11.65 -6.09 -2.52
N ASP A 553 12.45 -7.12 -2.73
CA ASP A 553 13.42 -7.19 -3.82
C ASP A 553 12.75 -7.83 -5.05
N PRO A 554 12.47 -7.05 -6.11
CA PRO A 554 11.69 -7.53 -7.26
C PRO A 554 12.55 -8.29 -8.28
N ARG A 555 13.84 -8.53 -8.04
CA ARG A 555 14.72 -9.20 -9.00
C ARG A 555 14.18 -10.57 -9.39
N GLY A 556 14.09 -10.82 -10.69
CA GLY A 556 13.56 -12.06 -11.25
C GLY A 556 12.05 -12.22 -11.15
N LEU A 557 11.33 -11.21 -10.63
CA LEU A 557 9.87 -11.21 -10.60
C LEU A 557 9.34 -10.34 -11.75
N PRO A 558 8.48 -10.88 -12.64
CA PRO A 558 7.72 -10.05 -13.55
C PRO A 558 6.70 -9.20 -12.76
N ALA A 559 6.07 -8.21 -13.38
CA ALA A 559 5.37 -7.11 -12.69
C ALA A 559 4.43 -7.59 -11.56
N VAL A 560 4.87 -7.43 -10.30
CA VAL A 560 4.06 -7.68 -9.10
C VAL A 560 3.56 -6.35 -8.59
N ASP A 561 2.24 -6.19 -8.44
CA ASP A 561 1.64 -4.97 -7.89
C ASP A 561 1.87 -4.90 -6.36
N LEU A 562 3.06 -4.50 -5.95
CA LEU A 562 3.44 -4.41 -4.54
C LEU A 562 2.60 -3.40 -3.76
N PHE A 563 2.10 -2.36 -4.44
CA PHE A 563 1.29 -1.32 -3.82
C PHE A 563 -0.05 -1.88 -3.34
N ARG A 564 -0.77 -2.65 -4.18
CA ARG A 564 -2.01 -3.33 -3.76
C ARG A 564 -1.79 -4.33 -2.64
N THR A 565 -0.66 -5.02 -2.65
CA THR A 565 -0.29 -5.92 -1.54
C THR A 565 -0.13 -5.14 -0.23
N ALA A 566 0.60 -4.01 -0.25
CA ALA A 566 0.81 -3.19 0.92
C ALA A 566 -0.48 -2.57 1.47
N ILE A 567 -1.40 -2.12 0.60
CA ILE A 567 -2.75 -1.68 0.98
C ILE A 567 -3.52 -2.79 1.68
N SER A 568 -3.48 -4.01 1.14
CA SER A 568 -4.22 -5.15 1.70
C SER A 568 -3.70 -5.53 3.09
N ILE A 569 -2.38 -5.47 3.29
CA ILE A 569 -1.76 -5.62 4.62
C ILE A 569 -2.20 -4.47 5.54
N GLY A 570 -2.20 -3.22 5.05
CA GLY A 570 -2.58 -2.04 5.83
C GLY A 570 -4.02 -2.12 6.33
N ASN A 571 -4.96 -2.55 5.48
CA ASN A 571 -6.36 -2.77 5.86
C ASN A 571 -6.49 -3.85 6.96
N ALA A 572 -5.73 -4.94 6.86
CA ALA A 572 -5.71 -5.98 7.89
C ALA A 572 -5.09 -5.47 9.21
N MET A 573 -4.02 -4.68 9.14
CA MET A 573 -3.39 -4.06 10.31
C MET A 573 -4.31 -3.03 10.97
N ARG A 574 -5.06 -2.24 10.20
CA ARG A 574 -6.10 -1.34 10.72
C ARG A 574 -7.16 -2.10 11.51
N ASN A 575 -7.67 -3.20 10.95
CA ASN A 575 -8.64 -4.04 11.67
C ASN A 575 -8.06 -4.56 12.99
N GLN A 576 -6.83 -5.06 12.96
CA GLN A 576 -6.14 -5.54 14.15
C GLN A 576 -5.91 -4.44 15.19
N TYR A 577 -5.54 -3.22 14.76
CA TYR A 577 -5.36 -2.06 15.61
C TYR A 577 -6.67 -1.64 16.29
N LEU A 578 -7.75 -1.49 15.52
CA LEU A 578 -9.07 -1.11 16.03
C LEU A 578 -9.64 -2.14 17.00
N ILE A 579 -9.44 -3.44 16.74
CA ILE A 579 -9.82 -4.51 17.69
C ILE A 579 -9.06 -4.34 19.00
N GLY A 580 -7.74 -4.07 18.94
CA GLY A 580 -6.92 -3.82 20.12
C GLY A 580 -7.39 -2.60 20.94
N GLU A 581 -7.73 -1.49 20.28
CA GLU A 581 -8.28 -0.31 20.95
C GLU A 581 -9.65 -0.59 21.60
N LEU A 582 -10.53 -1.29 20.90
CA LEU A 582 -11.85 -1.67 21.42
C LEU A 582 -11.73 -2.59 22.64
N GLU A 583 -10.83 -3.58 22.61
CA GLU A 583 -10.54 -4.43 23.77
C GLU A 583 -9.98 -3.61 24.94
N GLY A 584 -9.10 -2.65 24.66
CA GLY A 584 -8.54 -1.73 25.66
C GLY A 584 -9.61 -0.85 26.31
N HIS A 585 -10.50 -0.25 25.52
CA HIS A 585 -11.62 0.55 26.00
C HIS A 585 -12.62 -0.28 26.79
N THR A 586 -12.94 -1.48 26.33
CA THR A 586 -13.85 -2.40 27.03
C THR A 586 -13.30 -2.74 28.40
N LYS A 587 -12.02 -3.07 28.52
CA LYS A 587 -11.36 -3.33 29.82
C LYS A 587 -11.41 -2.11 30.75
N LYS A 588 -11.11 -0.91 30.24
CA LYS A 588 -11.19 0.33 31.04
C LYS A 588 -12.62 0.59 31.53
N LEU A 589 -13.62 0.37 30.67
CA LEU A 589 -15.03 0.54 31.01
C LEU A 589 -15.48 -0.48 32.07
N GLU A 590 -15.06 -1.74 31.95
CA GLU A 590 -15.31 -2.77 32.96
C GLU A 590 -14.72 -2.40 34.33
N MET A 591 -13.48 -1.90 34.35
CA MET A 591 -12.82 -1.45 35.58
C MET A 591 -13.57 -0.27 36.22
N ALA A 592 -13.87 0.77 35.43
CA ALA A 592 -14.62 1.93 35.90
C ALA A 592 -16.02 1.55 36.41
N ASN A 593 -16.71 0.63 35.72
CA ASN A 593 -18.02 0.15 36.15
C ASN A 593 -17.94 -0.62 37.48
N ARG A 594 -16.90 -1.44 37.68
CA ARG A 594 -16.67 -2.11 38.98
C ARG A 594 -16.43 -1.10 40.10
N GLU A 595 -15.63 -0.07 39.87
CA GLU A 595 -15.39 1.01 40.84
C GLU A 595 -16.67 1.78 41.18
N LEU A 596 -17.46 2.14 40.16
CA LEU A 596 -18.75 2.81 40.35
C LEU A 596 -19.72 1.95 41.17
N VAL A 597 -19.82 0.66 40.87
CA VAL A 597 -20.65 -0.27 41.65
C VAL A 597 -20.18 -0.31 43.11
N GLN A 598 -18.88 -0.37 43.37
CA GLN A 598 -18.36 -0.33 44.74
C GLN A 598 -18.72 0.97 45.45
N LEU A 599 -18.49 2.14 44.84
CA LEU A 599 -18.84 3.44 45.43
C LEU A 599 -20.35 3.61 45.64
N ALA A 600 -21.18 3.07 44.75
CA ALA A 600 -22.63 3.16 44.84
C ALA A 600 -23.22 2.21 45.90
N THR A 601 -22.52 1.15 46.29
CA THR A 601 -23.08 0.09 47.16
C THR A 601 -22.37 -0.09 48.50
N ILE A 602 -21.19 0.48 48.71
CA ILE A 602 -20.38 0.32 49.93
C ILE A 602 -20.22 1.66 50.65
N ASP A 603 -20.31 1.66 51.98
CA ASP A 603 -19.90 2.76 52.85
C ASP A 603 -18.37 2.77 52.97
N VAL A 604 -17.73 3.81 52.43
CA VAL A 604 -16.27 3.90 52.27
C VAL A 604 -15.53 3.83 53.61
N LEU A 605 -16.15 4.29 54.71
CA LEU A 605 -15.51 4.29 56.03
C LEU A 605 -15.46 2.90 56.65
N THR A 606 -16.56 2.15 56.58
CA THR A 606 -16.74 0.88 57.30
C THR A 606 -16.56 -0.37 56.44
N GLY A 607 -16.57 -0.21 55.11
CA GLY A 607 -16.56 -1.34 54.17
C GLY A 607 -17.82 -2.20 54.24
N LEU A 608 -18.90 -1.71 54.86
CA LEU A 608 -20.21 -2.35 54.87
C LEU A 608 -21.06 -1.87 53.68
N PRO A 609 -22.05 -2.65 53.22
CA PRO A 609 -23.12 -2.15 52.37
C PRO A 609 -23.68 -0.81 52.86
N ASN A 610 -23.88 0.14 51.95
CA ASN A 610 -24.48 1.43 52.27
C ASN A 610 -26.03 1.37 52.25
N ARG A 611 -26.68 2.50 52.51
CA ARG A 611 -28.15 2.62 52.50
C ARG A 611 -28.81 2.10 51.22
N TYR A 612 -28.23 2.37 50.05
CA TYR A 612 -28.81 1.94 48.78
C TYR A 612 -28.74 0.42 48.59
N ALA A 613 -27.56 -0.17 48.86
CA ALA A 613 -27.36 -1.61 48.79
C ALA A 613 -28.26 -2.35 49.79
N PHE A 614 -28.37 -1.82 51.00
CA PHE A 614 -29.23 -2.34 52.04
C PHE A 614 -30.71 -2.39 51.64
N GLN A 615 -31.27 -1.28 51.16
CA GLN A 615 -32.67 -1.22 50.75
C GLN A 615 -32.97 -2.16 49.59
N THR A 616 -32.03 -2.28 48.66
CA THR A 616 -32.16 -3.17 47.50
C THR A 616 -32.18 -4.63 47.95
N GLU A 617 -31.22 -5.05 48.78
CA GLU A 617 -31.17 -6.42 49.26
C GLU A 617 -32.31 -6.75 50.22
N LEU A 618 -32.77 -5.81 51.05
CA LEU A 618 -33.96 -5.99 51.90
C LEU A 618 -35.20 -6.27 51.05
N ARG A 619 -35.42 -5.55 49.96
CA ARG A 619 -36.53 -5.81 49.03
C ARG A 619 -36.45 -7.21 48.43
N GLU A 620 -35.26 -7.64 48.03
CA GLU A 620 -35.05 -8.99 47.48
C GLU A 620 -35.23 -10.07 48.54
N CYS A 621 -34.73 -9.87 49.77
CA CYS A 621 -34.99 -10.75 50.92
C CYS A 621 -36.49 -10.93 51.16
N CYS A 622 -37.27 -9.83 51.19
CA CYS A 622 -38.72 -9.90 51.37
C CYS A 622 -39.41 -10.67 50.24
N LYS A 623 -39.01 -10.46 48.97
CA LYS A 623 -39.55 -11.23 47.83
C LYS A 623 -39.22 -12.72 47.95
N ARG A 624 -37.98 -13.06 48.30
CA ARG A 624 -37.54 -14.45 48.51
C ARG A 624 -38.29 -15.10 49.66
N ALA A 625 -38.43 -14.40 50.79
CA ALA A 625 -39.17 -14.85 51.96
C ALA A 625 -40.65 -15.13 51.64
N ASN A 626 -41.33 -14.24 50.90
CA ASN A 626 -42.71 -14.46 50.45
C ASN A 626 -42.84 -15.71 49.56
N ARG A 627 -41.86 -15.95 48.67
CA ARG A 627 -41.87 -17.11 47.75
C ARG A 627 -41.54 -18.43 48.44
N LEU A 628 -40.55 -18.43 49.33
CA LEU A 628 -39.96 -19.62 49.94
C LEU A 628 -40.47 -19.89 51.36
N ARG A 629 -41.36 -19.03 51.89
CA ARG A 629 -41.85 -19.05 53.28
C ARG A 629 -40.72 -19.03 54.31
N LEU A 630 -39.66 -18.28 54.02
CA LEU A 630 -38.58 -18.00 54.97
C LEU A 630 -38.98 -16.88 55.91
N GLN A 631 -38.39 -16.82 57.10
CA GLN A 631 -38.60 -15.72 58.03
C GLN A 631 -37.55 -14.65 57.80
N THR A 632 -37.99 -13.42 57.50
CA THR A 632 -37.12 -12.23 57.47
C THR A 632 -37.24 -11.45 58.77
N SER A 633 -36.10 -11.05 59.33
CA SER A 633 -36.02 -10.13 60.47
C SER A 633 -35.03 -9.02 60.17
N ILE A 634 -35.31 -7.82 60.68
CA ILE A 634 -34.44 -6.67 60.55
C ILE A 634 -34.14 -6.06 61.91
N PHE A 635 -32.89 -5.69 62.11
CA PHE A 635 -32.41 -4.93 63.25
C PHE A 635 -32.02 -3.55 62.78
N PHE A 636 -32.41 -2.55 63.55
CA PHE A 636 -31.98 -1.17 63.42
C PHE A 636 -31.21 -0.80 64.68
N LEU A 637 -29.97 -0.36 64.51
CA LEU A 637 -29.04 -0.08 65.58
C LEU A 637 -28.60 1.38 65.49
N ASP A 638 -28.51 2.02 66.64
CA ASP A 638 -27.94 3.35 66.79
C ASP A 638 -26.99 3.36 67.98
N LEU A 639 -25.80 3.94 67.80
CA LEU A 639 -24.74 3.91 68.81
C LEU A 639 -24.96 5.00 69.86
N ASP A 640 -25.18 4.58 71.10
CA ASP A 640 -25.33 5.49 72.22
C ASP A 640 -23.98 6.11 72.59
N GLY A 641 -23.95 7.45 72.68
CA GLY A 641 -22.75 8.19 73.10
C GLY A 641 -21.74 8.42 71.98
N PHE A 642 -22.04 8.04 70.73
CA PHE A 642 -21.15 8.30 69.59
C PHE A 642 -20.83 9.79 69.40
N LYS A 643 -21.83 10.66 69.60
CA LYS A 643 -21.64 12.11 69.54
C LYS A 643 -20.64 12.60 70.60
N ASP A 644 -20.70 12.06 71.81
CA ASP A 644 -19.81 12.46 72.91
C ASP A 644 -18.35 12.09 72.60
N VAL A 645 -18.12 10.99 71.88
CA VAL A 645 -16.80 10.59 71.39
C VAL A 645 -16.29 11.58 70.34
N ASN A 646 -17.13 11.96 69.37
CA ASN A 646 -16.76 12.97 68.37
C ASN A 646 -16.44 14.33 69.00
N ASP A 647 -17.27 14.76 69.95
CA ASP A 647 -17.13 16.06 70.61
C ASP A 647 -15.90 16.10 71.54
N SER A 648 -15.51 14.96 72.13
CA SER A 648 -14.39 14.87 73.09
C SER A 648 -13.04 14.53 72.44
N LEU A 649 -13.02 13.60 71.47
CA LEU A 649 -11.81 13.02 70.88
C LEU A 649 -11.64 13.35 69.40
N GLY A 650 -12.59 14.09 68.82
CA GLY A 650 -12.59 14.52 67.43
C GLY A 650 -13.14 13.47 66.46
N HIS A 651 -13.53 13.93 65.27
CA HIS A 651 -14.14 13.09 64.24
C HIS A 651 -13.28 11.91 63.78
N SER A 652 -11.95 12.04 63.78
CA SER A 652 -11.06 10.94 63.43
C SER A 652 -11.14 9.77 64.42
N ALA A 653 -11.37 10.04 65.72
CA ALA A 653 -11.59 9.00 66.72
C ALA A 653 -12.97 8.35 66.55
N GLY A 654 -13.99 9.13 66.18
CA GLY A 654 -15.31 8.60 65.81
C GLY A 654 -15.26 7.72 64.56
N ASP A 655 -14.45 8.06 63.56
CA ASP A 655 -14.29 7.24 62.37
C ASP A 655 -13.66 5.86 62.69
N GLN A 656 -12.63 5.84 63.53
CA GLN A 656 -12.03 4.59 64.03
C GLN A 656 -13.03 3.77 64.87
N LEU A 657 -13.86 4.45 65.68
CA LEU A 657 -14.91 3.81 66.45
C LEU A 657 -15.90 3.07 65.53
N LEU A 658 -16.35 3.72 64.46
CA LEU A 658 -17.27 3.13 63.49
C LEU A 658 -16.66 1.93 62.75
N GLN A 659 -15.36 1.96 62.45
CA GLN A 659 -14.65 0.80 61.89
C GLN A 659 -14.64 -0.38 62.86
N HIS A 660 -14.28 -0.17 64.13
CA HIS A 660 -14.29 -1.22 65.14
C HIS A 660 -15.69 -1.76 65.43
N VAL A 661 -16.71 -0.90 65.47
CA VAL A 661 -18.11 -1.31 65.57
C VAL A 661 -18.47 -2.24 64.42
N SER A 662 -18.10 -1.88 63.20
CA SER A 662 -18.41 -2.67 62.00
C SER A 662 -17.77 -4.05 62.04
N GLU A 663 -16.53 -4.16 62.51
CA GLU A 663 -15.84 -5.44 62.72
C GLU A 663 -16.53 -6.29 63.80
N ARG A 664 -16.90 -5.68 64.93
CA ARG A 664 -17.62 -6.38 66.01
C ARG A 664 -18.99 -6.87 65.56
N LEU A 665 -19.72 -6.06 64.80
CA LEU A 665 -21.00 -6.47 64.21
C LEU A 665 -20.80 -7.69 63.30
N LYS A 666 -19.81 -7.65 62.39
CA LYS A 666 -19.48 -8.78 61.49
C LYS A 666 -19.18 -10.06 62.26
N SER A 667 -18.29 -9.99 63.26
CA SER A 667 -17.92 -11.16 64.07
C SER A 667 -19.12 -11.71 64.85
N THR A 668 -19.86 -10.83 65.54
CA THR A 668 -20.97 -11.24 66.40
C THR A 668 -22.10 -11.89 65.60
N VAL A 669 -22.43 -11.35 64.43
CA VAL A 669 -23.45 -11.93 63.55
C VAL A 669 -22.99 -13.29 63.01
N ALA A 670 -21.73 -13.41 62.58
CA ALA A 670 -21.17 -14.67 62.09
C ALA A 670 -21.18 -15.78 63.16
N ASP A 671 -20.93 -15.43 64.43
CA ASP A 671 -20.94 -16.39 65.54
C ASP A 671 -22.35 -16.81 65.98
N CYS A 672 -23.37 -15.98 65.74
CA CYS A 672 -24.73 -16.19 66.23
C CYS A 672 -25.73 -16.68 65.18
N VAL A 673 -25.44 -16.50 63.89
CA VAL A 673 -26.40 -16.73 62.79
C VAL A 673 -25.87 -17.73 61.78
N GLU A 674 -26.58 -18.86 61.66
CA GLU A 674 -26.46 -19.78 60.53
C GLU A 674 -27.47 -19.38 59.45
N GLY A 675 -27.01 -18.86 58.31
CA GLY A 675 -27.87 -18.45 57.19
C GLY A 675 -27.42 -17.17 56.50
N PHE A 676 -28.28 -16.60 55.66
CA PHE A 676 -28.00 -15.32 55.01
C PHE A 676 -28.19 -14.16 56.00
N SER A 677 -27.14 -13.35 56.16
CA SER A 677 -27.17 -12.11 56.92
C SER A 677 -26.51 -10.98 56.14
N LEU A 678 -27.13 -9.80 56.13
CA LEU A 678 -26.56 -8.58 55.58
C LEU A 678 -26.45 -7.52 56.67
N ILE A 679 -25.23 -7.01 56.89
CA ILE A 679 -24.97 -5.88 57.78
C ILE A 679 -24.73 -4.66 56.91
N ALA A 680 -25.36 -3.53 57.21
CA ALA A 680 -25.18 -2.29 56.47
C ALA A 680 -25.04 -1.10 57.40
N ARG A 681 -24.42 -0.03 56.89
CA ARG A 681 -24.43 1.28 57.55
C ARG A 681 -25.28 2.25 56.73
N LEU A 682 -26.28 2.83 57.35
CA LEU A 682 -27.21 3.73 56.67
C LEU A 682 -26.75 5.19 56.67
N GLY A 683 -25.82 5.54 57.55
CA GLY A 683 -25.21 6.86 57.70
C GLY A 683 -24.98 7.20 59.18
N GLY A 684 -24.07 8.12 59.50
CA GLY A 684 -23.80 8.50 60.89
C GLY A 684 -23.41 7.31 61.76
N ASP A 685 -24.12 7.09 62.85
CA ASP A 685 -24.04 5.99 63.80
C ASP A 685 -25.13 4.91 63.60
N GLU A 686 -25.87 4.96 62.49
CA GLU A 686 -26.96 4.02 62.20
C GLU A 686 -26.47 2.79 61.43
N PHE A 687 -26.69 1.61 62.01
CA PHE A 687 -26.42 0.32 61.38
C PHE A 687 -27.70 -0.50 61.28
N THR A 688 -27.76 -1.36 60.27
CA THR A 688 -28.86 -2.31 60.11
C THR A 688 -28.36 -3.71 59.84
N ILE A 689 -29.14 -4.70 60.26
CA ILE A 689 -28.85 -6.11 60.00
C ILE A 689 -30.14 -6.75 59.49
N VAL A 690 -30.07 -7.43 58.35
CA VAL A 690 -31.16 -8.25 57.81
C VAL A 690 -30.76 -9.71 57.92
N LEU A 691 -31.67 -10.52 58.45
CA LEU A 691 -31.53 -11.97 58.57
C LEU A 691 -32.60 -12.66 57.74
N GLU A 692 -32.21 -13.69 56.99
CA GLU A 692 -33.12 -14.62 56.31
C GLU A 692 -32.87 -16.02 56.86
N GLN A 693 -33.87 -16.58 57.57
CA GLN A 693 -33.75 -17.86 58.29
C GLN A 693 -34.88 -18.83 57.95
N ALA A 694 -34.58 -20.12 58.00
CA ALA A 694 -35.52 -21.19 57.68
C ALA A 694 -36.38 -21.66 58.89
N THR A 695 -36.06 -21.23 60.12
CA THR A 695 -36.68 -21.74 61.36
C THR A 695 -37.05 -20.65 62.36
N HIS A 696 -38.12 -20.89 63.12
CA HIS A 696 -38.75 -19.99 64.10
C HIS A 696 -38.07 -19.97 65.49
N ASN A 697 -36.74 -20.01 65.56
CA ASN A 697 -36.02 -20.02 66.85
C ASN A 697 -35.89 -18.59 67.43
N ASP A 698 -35.68 -18.46 68.75
CA ASP A 698 -35.38 -17.19 69.47
C ASP A 698 -33.99 -16.59 69.14
N THR A 699 -33.50 -16.86 67.94
CA THR A 699 -32.20 -16.41 67.44
C THR A 699 -32.10 -14.89 67.43
N GLN A 700 -33.20 -14.16 67.22
CA GLN A 700 -33.21 -12.70 67.20
C GLN A 700 -32.90 -12.09 68.57
N HIS A 701 -33.50 -12.62 69.65
CA HIS A 701 -33.22 -12.17 71.01
C HIS A 701 -31.79 -12.53 71.44
N THR A 702 -31.33 -13.71 71.04
CA THR A 702 -29.95 -14.16 71.30
C THR A 702 -28.95 -13.23 70.60
N LEU A 703 -29.17 -12.93 69.32
CA LEU A 703 -28.34 -12.00 68.56
C LEU A 703 -28.39 -10.59 69.15
N ALA A 704 -29.58 -10.04 69.47
CA ALA A 704 -29.69 -8.71 70.06
C ALA A 704 -28.90 -8.58 71.37
N THR A 705 -28.99 -9.61 72.23
CA THR A 705 -28.23 -9.68 73.48
C THR A 705 -26.73 -9.74 73.23
N ALA A 706 -26.30 -10.57 72.28
CA ALA A 706 -24.89 -10.70 71.90
C ALA A 706 -24.32 -9.40 71.32
N LEU A 707 -25.10 -8.72 70.46
CA LEU A 707 -24.72 -7.44 69.86
C LEU A 707 -24.52 -6.35 70.91
N ILE A 708 -25.46 -6.19 71.86
CA ILE A 708 -25.30 -5.22 72.94
C ILE A 708 -24.09 -5.54 73.81
N SER A 709 -23.92 -6.81 74.19
CA SER A 709 -22.78 -7.25 75.00
C SER A 709 -21.44 -6.98 74.30
N SER A 710 -21.36 -7.30 73.01
CA SER A 710 -20.16 -7.11 72.18
C SER A 710 -19.83 -5.63 71.96
N LEU A 711 -20.83 -4.81 71.65
CA LEU A 711 -20.63 -3.36 71.44
C LEU A 711 -20.29 -2.63 72.74
N SER A 712 -20.79 -3.09 73.88
CA SER A 712 -20.53 -2.49 75.20
C SER A 712 -19.13 -2.76 75.76
N GLN A 713 -18.36 -3.66 75.14
CA GLN A 713 -16.98 -3.89 75.57
C GLN A 713 -16.10 -2.67 75.26
N PRO A 714 -15.16 -2.28 76.13
CA PRO A 714 -14.28 -1.16 75.84
C PRO A 714 -13.47 -1.36 74.54
N MET A 715 -13.28 -0.29 73.77
CA MET A 715 -12.49 -0.25 72.54
C MET A 715 -11.28 0.67 72.74
N LEU A 716 -10.11 0.27 72.22
CA LEU A 716 -8.91 1.09 72.26
C LEU A 716 -8.85 1.97 71.01
N ILE A 717 -8.98 3.29 71.17
CA ILE A 717 -8.98 4.27 70.09
C ILE A 717 -7.94 5.34 70.42
N ASN A 718 -6.93 5.53 69.56
CA ASN A 718 -5.83 6.49 69.79
C ASN A 718 -5.20 6.41 71.20
N ALA A 719 -5.01 5.19 71.71
CA ALA A 719 -4.49 4.88 73.07
C ALA A 719 -5.41 5.23 74.25
N GLU A 720 -6.66 5.66 74.00
CA GLU A 720 -7.69 5.83 75.01
C GLU A 720 -8.72 4.70 74.95
N THR A 721 -9.30 4.38 76.11
CA THR A 721 -10.32 3.33 76.22
C THR A 721 -11.70 3.97 76.17
N VAL A 722 -12.41 3.78 75.06
CA VAL A 722 -13.76 4.31 74.82
C VAL A 722 -14.78 3.20 75.06
N SER A 723 -15.85 3.51 75.77
CA SER A 723 -16.99 2.59 75.96
C SER A 723 -18.25 3.27 75.46
N ILE A 724 -18.89 2.65 74.47
CA ILE A 724 -20.21 3.04 73.95
C ILE A 724 -21.20 1.91 74.21
N SER A 725 -22.49 2.17 74.03
CA SER A 725 -23.51 1.12 73.92
C SER A 725 -24.29 1.27 72.62
N ALA A 726 -25.29 0.43 72.41
CA ALA A 726 -26.21 0.58 71.28
C ALA A 726 -27.65 0.42 71.74
N SER A 727 -28.53 1.22 71.14
CA SER A 727 -29.97 1.04 71.20
C SER A 727 -30.40 0.25 69.96
N ILE A 728 -31.02 -0.92 70.17
CA ILE A 728 -31.36 -1.85 69.08
C ILE A 728 -32.88 -2.06 69.02
N GLY A 729 -33.48 -1.75 67.89
CA GLY A 729 -34.86 -2.15 67.58
C GLY A 729 -34.84 -3.29 66.59
N PHE A 730 -35.70 -4.28 66.75
CA PHE A 730 -35.86 -5.29 65.70
C PHE A 730 -37.32 -5.64 65.44
N ALA A 731 -37.60 -6.00 64.20
CA ALA A 731 -38.91 -6.42 63.74
C ALA A 731 -38.78 -7.73 62.97
N ARG A 732 -39.74 -8.63 63.20
CA ARG A 732 -39.88 -9.89 62.45
C ARG A 732 -41.13 -9.82 61.60
N GLN A 733 -41.13 -10.54 60.49
CA GLN A 733 -42.33 -10.77 59.71
C GLN A 733 -43.48 -11.31 60.59
N GLN A 734 -44.62 -10.62 60.58
CA GLN A 734 -45.87 -11.07 61.20
C GLN A 734 -46.95 -11.21 60.13
N GLY A 735 -47.04 -12.41 59.51
CA GLY A 735 -48.05 -12.73 58.49
C GLY A 735 -47.50 -13.23 57.15
N PRO A 736 -48.38 -13.57 56.18
CA PRO A 736 -48.00 -14.25 54.94
C PRO A 736 -47.28 -13.37 53.91
N GLU A 737 -47.34 -12.04 54.02
CA GLU A 737 -46.66 -11.10 53.10
C GLU A 737 -45.78 -10.09 53.85
N VAL A 738 -44.55 -9.88 53.36
CA VAL A 738 -43.59 -8.89 53.87
C VAL A 738 -43.37 -7.77 52.87
N PHE A 739 -43.44 -6.53 53.37
CA PHE A 739 -43.01 -5.33 52.66
C PHE A 739 -41.79 -4.72 53.35
N SER A 740 -40.73 -4.45 52.59
CA SER A 740 -39.45 -3.92 53.10
C SER A 740 -39.64 -2.65 53.93
N ASP A 741 -40.49 -1.74 53.47
CA ASP A 741 -40.65 -0.41 54.05
C ASP A 741 -41.38 -0.48 55.40
N VAL A 742 -42.31 -1.44 55.54
CA VAL A 742 -43.04 -1.69 56.79
C VAL A 742 -42.09 -2.27 57.83
N LEU A 743 -41.33 -3.30 57.46
CA LEU A 743 -40.43 -3.99 58.39
C LEU A 743 -39.30 -3.05 58.88
N LEU A 744 -38.75 -2.24 57.98
CA LEU A 744 -37.75 -1.22 58.32
C LEU A 744 -38.30 -0.17 59.30
N LYS A 745 -39.50 0.36 59.02
CA LYS A 745 -40.17 1.33 59.90
C LYS A 745 -40.46 0.75 61.29
N GLN A 746 -40.88 -0.51 61.37
CA GLN A 746 -41.16 -1.18 62.63
C GLN A 746 -39.91 -1.33 63.50
N ALA A 747 -38.78 -1.72 62.90
CA ALA A 747 -37.51 -1.81 63.63
C ALA A 747 -36.98 -0.44 64.07
N ASP A 748 -37.14 0.60 63.24
CA ASP A 748 -36.81 1.98 63.61
C ASP A 748 -37.65 2.48 64.80
N VAL A 749 -38.97 2.26 64.77
CA VAL A 749 -39.87 2.56 65.91
C VAL A 749 -39.42 1.85 67.18
N ALA A 750 -39.10 0.55 67.09
CA ALA A 750 -38.63 -0.21 68.26
C ALA A 750 -37.28 0.31 68.79
N MET A 751 -36.38 0.74 67.91
CA MET A 751 -35.07 1.30 68.28
C MET A 751 -35.23 2.64 69.00
N TYR A 752 -36.12 3.50 68.51
CA TYR A 752 -36.44 4.77 69.17
C TYR A 752 -37.06 4.55 70.56
N HIS A 753 -37.94 3.56 70.70
CA HIS A 753 -38.45 3.15 72.02
C HIS A 753 -37.32 2.70 72.96
N ALA A 754 -36.36 1.92 72.46
CA ALA A 754 -35.20 1.48 73.24
C ALA A 754 -34.37 2.67 73.77
N LYS A 755 -34.18 3.71 72.94
CA LYS A 755 -33.55 4.96 73.38
C LYS A 755 -34.33 5.67 74.48
N SER A 756 -35.66 5.73 74.35
CA SER A 756 -36.52 6.44 75.30
C SER A 756 -36.57 5.78 76.69
N LEU A 757 -36.34 4.47 76.74
CA LEU A 757 -36.40 3.65 77.96
C LEU A 757 -35.04 3.53 78.68
N GLY A 758 -34.05 4.35 78.29
CA GLY A 758 -32.77 4.44 79.01
C GLY A 758 -31.53 4.02 78.23
N LYS A 759 -31.62 3.74 76.92
CA LYS A 759 -30.50 3.31 76.05
C LYS A 759 -29.87 1.96 76.48
N ASN A 760 -28.83 1.50 75.79
CA ASN A 760 -28.12 0.24 76.09
C ASN A 760 -29.03 -1.00 76.23
N GLN A 761 -30.03 -1.10 75.37
CA GLN A 761 -31.00 -2.19 75.40
C GLN A 761 -31.58 -2.44 74.02
N TYR A 762 -32.27 -3.57 73.87
CA TYR A 762 -32.98 -3.90 72.65
C TYR A 762 -34.47 -4.02 72.90
N ILE A 763 -35.26 -3.72 71.87
CA ILE A 763 -36.72 -3.86 71.90
C ILE A 763 -37.19 -4.56 70.61
N GLU A 764 -38.05 -5.55 70.76
CA GLU A 764 -38.81 -6.13 69.65
C GLU A 764 -40.06 -5.29 69.40
N TYR A 765 -40.33 -4.98 68.13
CA TYR A 765 -41.54 -4.26 67.75
C TYR A 765 -42.82 -5.00 68.17
N SER A 766 -43.76 -4.29 68.79
CA SER A 766 -45.14 -4.73 69.00
C SER A 766 -46.12 -3.65 68.57
N ALA A 767 -47.31 -4.04 68.10
CA ALA A 767 -48.32 -3.09 67.57
C ALA A 767 -48.76 -2.00 68.57
N SER A 768 -48.62 -2.25 69.88
CA SER A 768 -48.87 -1.25 70.94
C SER A 768 -47.88 -0.08 70.94
N MET A 769 -46.76 -0.16 70.20
CA MET A 769 -45.73 0.87 70.13
C MET A 769 -46.08 2.02 69.17
N ASP A 770 -46.99 1.79 68.22
CA ASP A 770 -47.44 2.80 67.24
C ASP A 770 -48.28 3.92 67.89
N GLU A 771 -48.99 3.61 68.98
CA GLU A 771 -49.84 4.57 69.72
C GLU A 771 -49.01 5.62 70.47
N VAL A 772 -47.82 5.24 70.97
CA VAL A 772 -46.93 6.11 71.76
C VAL A 772 -46.18 7.12 70.88
N VAL A 773 -45.95 6.81 69.60
CA VAL A 773 -45.26 7.70 68.65
C VAL A 773 -46.21 8.77 68.09
N SER A 774 -47.50 8.44 67.90
CA SER A 774 -48.51 9.38 67.39
C SER A 774 -48.92 10.46 68.40
N GLU A 775 -48.80 10.22 69.71
CA GLU A 775 -49.13 11.22 70.75
C GLU A 775 -48.08 12.34 70.90
N ARG A 776 -46.88 12.20 70.33
CA ARG A 776 -45.80 13.19 70.43
C ARG A 776 -45.52 13.97 69.14
N ALA A 777 -46.17 13.62 68.03
CA ALA A 777 -46.06 14.33 66.74
C ALA A 777 -47.22 15.32 66.48
N ALA A 778 -48.09 15.55 67.47
CA ALA A 778 -49.20 16.51 67.44
C ALA A 778 -48.88 17.79 68.23
#